data_AF-A0A4U5JHK9-F1
#
_entry.id   AF-A0A4U5JHK9-F1
#
_cell.length_a   1.000
_cell.length_b   1.000
_cell.length_c   1.000
_cell.angle_alpha   90.00
_cell.angle_beta   90.00
_cell.angle_gamma   90.00
#
_symmetry.space_group_name_H-M   'P 1'
#
loop_
_entity.id
_entity.type
_entity.pdbx_description
1 polymer ?
#
loop_
_entity_poly.entity_id
_entity_poly.type
_entity_poly.pdbx_seq_one_letter_code
_entity_poly.pdbx_strand_id
1 'polypeptide(L)'
;MLALLPLAIVLVVLSVFVVAAFDDRINAWLARISIAAFGDRGAESEIKRTRLLRAASIGTPYREYAAKTRLYSVGVGLCGAIAGVYVGAAVVTIVGAFRDGRGLIVEPAVFDVSSLGGSTLAMASVIGLLIGGMTAFAMYAARWRLPLVRADARRRRIEAGLPRMVAFTYALTRGGMSFPDVLRTISANERVFGESAAEVRIAVRNIDLFNVDIVTAIQDLSDTTPSEQFGTFTENLSSVLRSGGDVSAFLREQYERYREEAEDQQTEILNVLATTAEVYVTVVVAGMLFLVTILLIIGLTVGDTLIIIRVLAYVVIPAGNVLFLAYLLDITRPLRVTGDARLDSDENPETRRAIRSVETDGGYTRPKSAVNHGRLIAYRRLRSLRETLATPLESLVARPRLVLYVTVPLVVVATAARSPAVFADGTVDVRVLDDFLVQGAIALIGTFAIVYEYSKRRLKRLEGALPDLLERLASLNESGTSIATSFDRVRESDVGALDDEVDRIWRDMRWGSTAERALLRFETRVRTPSITRVVTLITNAMNASNEIGPVLRIAADQARSDIQLRRQRTQEMFTYVVVVYVSFLVFLVVIAALEYVLIPSLPDVSALGERASATPIGGFADVDRDAYRLAFFHTGLIQAGLSGLVAGVMGGGAIEDGLKHAAIMLSITYVVLTVFG
;
A
#
# COMPACT_ATOMS: atom_id res chain seq x y z
N MET A 1 27.78 -17.72 30.27
CA MET A 1 26.86 -16.57 30.48
C MET A 1 27.53 -15.22 30.31
N LEU A 2 28.75 -14.99 30.82
CA LEU A 2 29.46 -13.69 30.65
C LEU A 2 29.77 -13.33 29.19
N ALA A 3 29.99 -14.32 28.31
CA ALA A 3 30.28 -14.11 26.89
C ALA A 3 29.14 -13.45 26.08
N LEU A 4 27.88 -13.51 26.55
CA LEU A 4 26.73 -12.90 25.85
C LEU A 4 26.35 -11.52 26.39
N LEU A 5 27.01 -11.04 27.45
CA LEU A 5 26.71 -9.76 28.10
C LEU A 5 26.85 -8.56 27.14
N PRO A 6 27.89 -8.47 26.27
CA PRO A 6 27.98 -7.38 25.29
C PRO A 6 26.83 -7.39 24.29
N LEU A 7 26.35 -8.57 23.88
CA LEU A 7 25.23 -8.70 22.95
C LEU A 7 23.89 -8.33 23.61
N ALA A 8 23.73 -8.61 24.92
CA ALA A 8 22.61 -8.12 25.70
C ALA A 8 22.60 -6.58 25.80
N ILE A 9 23.78 -5.95 25.99
CA ILE A 9 23.90 -4.48 25.97
C ILE A 9 23.51 -3.91 24.60
N VAL A 10 23.96 -4.54 23.50
CA VAL A 10 23.57 -4.15 22.14
C VAL A 10 22.05 -4.19 21.98
N LEU A 11 21.40 -5.26 22.43
CA LEU A 11 19.95 -5.41 22.34
C LEU A 11 19.22 -4.34 23.17
N VAL A 12 19.69 -4.03 24.37
CA VAL A 12 19.13 -2.96 25.21
C VAL A 12 19.28 -1.60 24.54
N VAL A 13 20.46 -1.24 24.03
CA VAL A 13 20.68 0.06 23.37
C VAL A 13 19.84 0.21 22.10
N LEU A 14 19.81 -0.83 21.26
CA LEU A 14 18.96 -0.82 20.06
C LEU A 14 17.47 -0.75 20.43
N SER A 15 17.04 -1.44 21.48
CA SER A 15 15.66 -1.37 21.96
C SER A 15 15.28 0.06 22.39
N VAL A 16 16.17 0.79 23.08
CA VAL A 16 15.92 2.18 23.45
C VAL A 16 15.73 3.07 22.22
N PHE A 17 16.54 2.89 21.17
CA PHE A 17 16.37 3.63 19.92
C PHE A 17 15.09 3.29 19.17
N VAL A 18 14.65 2.03 19.21
CA VAL A 18 13.39 1.61 18.60
C VAL A 18 12.19 2.14 19.39
N VAL A 19 12.20 2.00 20.72
CA VAL A 19 11.12 2.47 21.60
C VAL A 19 10.99 4.00 21.53
N ALA A 20 12.08 4.73 21.33
CA ALA A 20 12.05 6.18 21.12
C ALA A 20 11.24 6.61 19.89
N ALA A 21 10.98 5.72 18.93
CA ALA A 21 10.09 6.01 17.81
C ALA A 21 8.61 5.98 18.19
N PHE A 22 8.26 5.38 19.34
CA PHE A 22 6.88 5.19 19.80
C PHE A 22 6.55 5.94 21.10
N ASP A 23 7.56 6.35 21.88
CA ASP A 23 7.40 7.05 23.17
C ASP A 23 8.04 8.45 23.15
N ASP A 24 7.21 9.48 23.31
CA ASP A 24 7.61 10.89 23.32
C ASP A 24 8.58 11.26 24.45
N ARG A 25 8.46 10.59 25.61
CA ARG A 25 9.34 10.88 26.77
C ARG A 25 10.75 10.41 26.48
N ILE A 26 10.90 9.21 25.92
CA ILE A 26 12.20 8.66 25.53
C ILE A 26 12.78 9.46 24.36
N ASN A 27 11.94 9.83 23.38
CA ASN A 27 12.36 10.69 22.27
C ASN A 27 12.87 12.06 22.74
N ALA A 28 12.19 12.69 23.69
CA ALA A 28 12.60 13.97 24.29
C ALA A 28 13.89 13.82 25.12
N TRP A 29 14.03 12.73 25.87
CA TRP A 29 15.25 12.43 26.61
C TRP A 29 16.46 12.25 25.68
N LEU A 30 16.31 11.48 24.61
CA LEU A 30 17.33 11.34 23.57
C LEU A 30 17.62 12.66 22.84
N ALA A 31 16.62 13.53 22.66
CA ALA A 31 16.83 14.86 22.09
C ALA A 31 17.81 15.67 22.94
N ARG A 32 17.58 15.73 24.25
CA ARG A 32 18.43 16.45 25.20
C ARG A 32 19.86 15.91 25.19
N ILE A 33 20.03 14.58 25.25
CA ILE A 33 21.35 13.95 25.18
C ILE A 33 22.04 14.27 23.86
N SER A 34 21.30 14.17 22.74
CA SER A 34 21.88 14.43 21.42
C SER A 34 22.37 15.87 21.27
N ILE A 35 21.59 16.84 21.78
CA ILE A 35 21.96 18.26 21.74
C ILE A 35 23.14 18.52 22.68
N ALA A 36 23.16 17.94 23.87
CA ALA A 36 24.30 18.08 24.79
C ALA A 36 25.59 17.49 24.20
N ALA A 37 25.52 16.34 23.52
CA ALA A 37 26.69 15.65 22.98
C ALA A 37 27.18 16.19 21.62
N PHE A 38 26.26 16.68 20.77
CA PHE A 38 26.54 17.01 19.36
C PHE A 38 25.99 18.38 18.91
N GLY A 39 25.40 19.18 19.80
CA GLY A 39 24.64 20.39 19.45
C GLY A 39 25.47 21.55 18.90
N ASP A 40 26.78 21.59 19.18
CA ASP A 40 27.69 22.66 18.73
C ASP A 40 28.57 22.24 17.54
N ARG A 41 28.60 20.95 17.20
CA ARG A 41 29.38 20.46 16.04
C ARG A 41 28.55 20.57 14.77
N GLY A 42 28.85 21.55 13.92
CA GLY A 42 28.19 21.76 12.61
C GLY A 42 26.86 22.49 12.69
N ALA A 43 26.78 23.52 13.52
CA ALA A 43 25.61 24.37 13.78
C ALA A 43 25.41 25.50 12.75
N GLU A 44 26.14 25.52 11.64
CA GLU A 44 25.74 26.34 10.51
C GLU A 44 24.51 25.72 9.87
N SER A 45 23.43 26.50 9.79
CA SER A 45 22.20 26.08 9.13
C SER A 45 22.48 25.86 7.66
N GLU A 46 22.61 24.61 7.24
CA GLU A 46 22.59 24.30 5.81
C GLU A 46 21.18 24.61 5.32
N ILE A 47 21.01 25.74 4.62
CA ILE A 47 19.72 26.24 4.12
C ILE A 47 18.98 25.12 3.38
N LYS A 48 19.72 24.33 2.58
CA LYS A 48 19.20 23.16 1.86
C LYS A 48 18.57 22.11 2.79
N ARG A 49 19.23 21.73 3.87
CA ARG A 49 18.69 20.72 4.82
C ARG A 49 17.52 21.25 5.65
N THR A 50 17.54 22.55 5.96
CA THR A 50 16.40 23.18 6.65
C THR A 50 15.17 23.21 5.74
N ARG A 51 15.34 23.59 4.47
CA ARG A 51 14.28 23.51 3.46
C ARG A 51 13.78 22.08 3.27
N LEU A 52 14.69 21.10 3.23
CA LEU A 52 14.31 19.68 3.13
C LEU A 52 13.43 19.20 4.30
N LEU A 53 13.76 19.58 5.54
CA LEU A 53 12.94 19.20 6.71
C LEU A 53 11.56 19.86 6.67
N ARG A 54 11.49 21.14 6.23
CA ARG A 54 10.21 21.85 6.03
C ARG A 54 9.37 21.20 4.92
N ALA A 55 9.99 20.93 3.77
CA ALA A 55 9.38 20.20 2.66
C ALA A 55 8.86 18.82 3.07
N ALA A 56 9.56 18.13 3.98
CA ALA A 56 9.14 16.86 4.56
C ALA A 56 8.08 16.97 5.68
N SER A 57 7.63 18.18 6.03
CA SER A 57 6.75 18.47 7.18
C SER A 57 7.26 17.95 8.53
N ILE A 58 8.58 17.86 8.69
CA ILE A 58 9.21 17.39 9.93
C ILE A 58 9.27 18.57 10.90
N GLY A 59 8.45 18.51 11.96
CA GLY A 59 8.33 19.56 12.98
C GLY A 59 9.55 19.70 13.92
N THR A 60 10.68 19.05 13.63
CA THR A 60 11.90 19.17 14.43
C THR A 60 12.86 20.18 13.79
N PRO A 61 13.44 21.11 14.56
CA PRO A 61 14.43 22.05 14.02
C PRO A 61 15.67 21.30 13.51
N TYR A 62 16.33 21.87 12.49
CA TYR A 62 17.52 21.27 11.86
C TYR A 62 18.59 20.85 12.87
N ARG A 63 18.86 21.71 13.86
CA ARG A 63 19.85 21.46 14.91
C ARG A 63 19.54 20.19 15.71
N GLU A 64 18.28 20.00 16.12
CA GLU A 64 17.85 18.81 16.84
C GLU A 64 17.94 17.56 15.95
N TYR A 65 17.46 17.65 14.71
CA TYR A 65 17.48 16.51 13.78
C TYR A 65 18.91 16.05 13.46
N ALA A 66 19.82 16.99 13.20
CA ALA A 66 21.21 16.69 12.93
C ALA A 66 21.92 16.09 14.15
N ALA A 67 21.69 16.64 15.34
CA ALA A 67 22.23 16.12 16.59
C ALA A 67 21.74 14.69 16.87
N LYS A 68 20.43 14.44 16.75
CA LYS A 68 19.85 13.09 16.85
C LYS A 68 20.45 12.15 15.80
N THR A 69 20.63 12.61 14.56
CA THR A 69 21.21 11.79 13.48
C THR A 69 22.58 11.26 13.85
N ARG A 70 23.45 12.11 14.38
CA ARG A 70 24.79 11.71 14.83
C ARG A 70 24.74 10.77 16.04
N LEU A 71 23.87 11.03 17.02
CA LEU A 71 23.70 10.14 18.18
C LEU A 71 23.31 8.72 17.74
N TYR A 72 22.35 8.60 16.83
CA TYR A 72 21.91 7.29 16.32
C TYR A 72 22.98 6.63 15.46
N SER A 73 23.70 7.37 14.60
CA SER A 73 24.78 6.77 13.79
C SER A 73 25.92 6.25 14.65
N VAL A 74 26.30 7.00 15.71
CA VAL A 74 27.34 6.56 16.66
C VAL A 74 26.84 5.37 17.49
N GLY A 75 25.63 5.44 18.03
CA GLY A 75 25.08 4.35 18.85
C GLY A 75 24.88 3.05 18.06
N VAL A 76 24.30 3.12 16.86
CA VAL A 76 24.15 1.96 15.96
C VAL A 76 25.51 1.48 15.47
N GLY A 77 26.45 2.37 15.19
CA GLY A 77 27.83 2.01 14.82
C GLY A 77 28.56 1.24 15.91
N LEU A 78 28.47 1.68 17.17
CA LEU A 78 29.04 0.97 18.32
C LEU A 78 28.38 -0.40 18.52
N CYS A 79 27.05 -0.47 18.39
CA CYS A 79 26.32 -1.73 18.45
C CYS A 79 26.72 -2.69 17.33
N GLY A 80 26.82 -2.18 16.10
CA GLY A 80 27.27 -2.92 14.93
C GLY A 80 28.72 -3.36 15.03
N ALA A 81 29.58 -2.57 15.68
CA ALA A 81 30.97 -2.96 15.96
C ALA A 81 31.02 -4.16 16.91
N ILE A 82 30.30 -4.08 18.04
CA ILE A 82 30.23 -5.17 19.02
C ILE A 82 29.66 -6.42 18.39
N ALA A 83 28.49 -6.34 17.74
CA ALA A 83 27.86 -7.49 17.06
C ALA A 83 28.75 -8.03 15.93
N GLY A 84 29.43 -7.15 15.20
CA GLY A 84 30.33 -7.49 14.13
C GLY A 84 31.56 -8.27 14.59
N VAL A 85 32.03 -8.10 15.83
CA VAL A 85 33.07 -8.96 16.42
C VAL A 85 32.59 -10.40 16.57
N TYR A 86 31.36 -10.62 17.04
CA TYR A 86 30.78 -11.98 17.15
C TYR A 86 30.55 -12.61 15.78
N VAL A 87 30.03 -11.83 14.82
CA VAL A 87 29.85 -12.31 13.43
C VAL A 87 31.21 -12.61 12.78
N GLY A 88 32.19 -11.73 12.96
CA GLY A 88 33.56 -11.92 12.47
C GLY A 88 34.21 -13.17 13.07
N ALA A 89 34.07 -13.38 14.38
CA ALA A 89 34.51 -14.59 15.05
C ALA A 89 33.88 -15.84 14.44
N ALA A 90 32.55 -15.85 14.26
CA ALA A 90 31.82 -16.97 13.67
C ALA A 90 32.28 -17.27 12.23
N VAL A 91 32.45 -16.24 11.41
CA VAL A 91 32.95 -16.39 10.03
C VAL A 91 34.36 -16.97 10.02
N VAL A 92 35.26 -16.47 10.85
CA VAL A 92 36.65 -16.95 10.91
C VAL A 92 36.70 -18.41 11.37
N THR A 93 35.89 -18.80 12.36
CA THR A 93 35.82 -20.21 12.82
C THR A 93 35.22 -21.14 11.76
N ILE A 94 34.16 -20.69 11.05
CA ILE A 94 33.52 -21.48 9.99
C ILE A 94 34.48 -21.67 8.81
N VAL A 95 35.14 -20.60 8.36
CA VAL A 95 36.14 -20.67 7.27
C VAL A 95 37.32 -21.55 7.66
N GLY A 96 37.78 -21.49 8.91
CA GLY A 96 38.80 -22.40 9.44
C GLY A 96 38.35 -23.86 9.41
N ALA A 97 37.12 -24.16 9.84
CA ALA A 97 36.57 -25.51 9.82
C ALA A 97 36.44 -26.10 8.40
N PHE A 98 36.05 -25.26 7.43
CA PHE A 98 36.04 -25.65 6.01
C PHE A 98 37.44 -25.91 5.45
N ARG A 99 38.42 -25.07 5.80
CA ARG A 99 39.83 -25.28 5.42
C ARG A 99 40.37 -26.59 5.95
N ASP A 100 39.96 -26.98 7.17
CA ASP A 100 40.38 -28.21 7.84
C ASP A 100 39.54 -29.44 7.45
N GLY A 101 38.60 -29.31 6.50
CA GLY A 101 37.78 -30.42 6.00
C GLY A 101 36.72 -30.95 6.98
N ARG A 102 36.42 -30.22 8.07
CA ARG A 102 35.55 -30.68 9.17
C ARG A 102 34.04 -30.49 8.96
N GLY A 103 33.61 -30.02 7.79
CA GLY A 103 32.18 -29.77 7.51
C GLY A 103 31.56 -28.68 8.40
N LEU A 104 30.24 -28.46 8.25
CA LEU A 104 29.52 -27.37 8.94
C LEU A 104 28.95 -27.82 10.30
N ILE A 105 29.80 -28.27 11.23
CA ILE A 105 29.37 -28.51 12.62
C ILE A 105 29.50 -27.19 13.38
N VAL A 106 28.40 -26.45 13.52
CA VAL A 106 28.35 -25.23 14.33
C VAL A 106 28.22 -25.62 15.80
N GLU A 107 29.34 -25.74 16.50
CA GLU A 107 29.33 -25.92 17.95
C GLU A 107 28.84 -24.63 18.66
N PRO A 108 28.08 -24.73 19.77
CA PRO A 108 27.65 -23.56 20.55
C PRO A 108 28.81 -22.68 21.06
N ALA A 109 30.03 -23.22 21.09
CA ALA A 109 31.26 -22.53 21.48
C ALA A 109 31.69 -21.43 20.48
N VAL A 110 31.11 -21.36 19.28
CA VAL A 110 31.39 -20.32 18.26
C VAL A 110 31.10 -18.88 18.76
N PHE A 111 30.24 -18.73 19.78
CA PHE A 111 29.90 -17.42 20.36
C PHE A 111 30.75 -17.04 21.59
N ASP A 112 31.70 -17.89 22.01
CA ASP A 112 32.62 -17.55 23.10
C ASP A 112 33.86 -16.81 22.58
N VAL A 113 33.70 -15.50 22.39
CA VAL A 113 34.77 -14.62 21.91
C VAL A 113 35.97 -14.57 22.86
N SER A 114 35.78 -14.94 24.14
CA SER A 114 36.83 -14.90 25.17
C SER A 114 37.84 -16.05 25.07
N SER A 115 37.47 -17.16 24.41
CA SER A 115 38.35 -18.33 24.20
C SER A 115 39.13 -18.31 22.88
N LEU A 116 38.97 -17.26 22.07
CA LEU A 116 39.62 -17.14 20.76
C LEU A 116 41.11 -16.79 20.88
N GLY A 117 41.94 -17.36 20.00
CA GLY A 117 43.35 -17.00 19.91
C GLY A 117 43.57 -15.54 19.50
N GLY A 118 44.69 -14.94 19.90
CA GLY A 118 44.94 -13.49 19.72
C GLY A 118 44.84 -13.00 18.28
N SER A 119 45.28 -13.79 17.29
CA SER A 119 45.17 -13.46 15.87
C SER A 119 43.72 -13.50 15.35
N THR A 120 42.93 -14.49 15.79
CA THR A 120 41.51 -14.60 15.43
C THR A 120 40.68 -13.47 16.05
N LEU A 121 40.98 -13.08 17.28
CA LEU A 121 40.33 -11.96 17.96
C LEU A 121 40.69 -10.62 17.30
N ALA A 122 41.95 -10.44 16.88
CA ALA A 122 42.36 -9.25 16.13
C ALA A 122 41.62 -9.15 14.78
N MET A 123 41.51 -10.25 14.04
CA MET A 123 40.78 -10.28 12.76
C MET A 123 39.27 -10.04 12.95
N ALA A 124 38.66 -10.66 13.97
CA ALA A 124 37.27 -10.43 14.34
C ALA A 124 37.03 -8.97 14.76
N SER A 125 37.98 -8.33 15.45
CA SER A 125 37.92 -6.92 15.85
C SER A 125 37.98 -5.98 14.64
N VAL A 126 38.82 -6.28 13.65
CA VAL A 126 38.87 -5.53 12.38
C VAL A 126 37.55 -5.67 11.62
N ILE A 127 37.01 -6.89 11.49
CA ILE A 127 35.70 -7.14 10.87
C ILE A 127 34.60 -6.39 11.64
N GLY A 128 34.64 -6.42 12.97
CA GLY A 128 33.73 -5.66 13.83
C GLY A 128 33.80 -4.17 13.55
N LEU A 129 34.99 -3.56 13.53
CA LEU A 129 35.15 -2.14 13.24
C LEU A 129 34.63 -1.76 11.85
N LEU A 130 34.84 -2.61 10.84
CA LEU A 130 34.31 -2.41 9.49
C LEU A 130 32.78 -2.47 9.45
N ILE A 131 32.17 -3.49 10.09
CA ILE A 131 30.71 -3.61 10.22
C ILE A 131 30.13 -2.43 11.00
N GLY A 132 30.80 -2.00 12.08
CA GLY A 132 30.43 -0.83 12.86
C GLY A 132 30.46 0.47 12.06
N GLY A 133 31.53 0.69 11.28
CA GLY A 133 31.64 1.82 10.36
C GLY A 133 30.56 1.79 9.27
N MET A 134 30.32 0.62 8.66
CA MET A 134 29.30 0.43 7.64
C MET A 134 27.90 0.68 8.18
N THR A 135 27.56 0.15 9.36
CA THR A 135 26.25 0.36 10.00
C THR A 135 26.06 1.80 10.47
N ALA A 136 27.10 2.47 10.97
CA ALA A 136 27.07 3.89 11.29
C ALA A 136 26.78 4.75 10.05
N PHE A 137 27.51 4.50 8.96
CA PHE A 137 27.31 5.18 7.69
C PHE A 137 25.92 4.91 7.12
N ALA A 138 25.48 3.65 7.10
CA ALA A 138 24.16 3.25 6.64
C ALA A 138 23.07 3.94 7.45
N MET A 139 23.21 4.03 8.78
CA MET A 139 22.25 4.71 9.65
C MET A 139 22.21 6.22 9.40
N TYR A 140 23.37 6.86 9.24
CA TYR A 140 23.46 8.28 8.89
C TYR A 140 22.81 8.57 7.53
N ALA A 141 23.13 7.75 6.52
CA ALA A 141 22.57 7.85 5.18
C ALA A 141 21.06 7.60 5.18
N ALA A 142 20.58 6.59 5.89
CA ALA A 142 19.16 6.28 6.04
C ALA A 142 18.40 7.45 6.68
N ARG A 143 18.93 8.03 7.76
CA ARG A 143 18.30 9.18 8.44
C ARG A 143 18.22 10.43 7.57
N TRP A 144 19.17 10.68 6.68
CA TRP A 144 19.06 11.79 5.73
C TRP A 144 18.25 11.47 4.48
N ARG A 145 18.16 10.20 4.06
CA ARG A 145 17.26 9.75 3.00
C ARG A 145 15.78 9.82 3.42
N LEU A 146 15.47 9.59 4.69
CA LEU A 146 14.09 9.63 5.18
C LEU A 146 13.35 10.96 4.89
N PRO A 147 13.91 12.15 5.21
CA PRO A 147 13.31 13.43 4.81
C PRO A 147 13.14 13.59 3.30
N LEU A 148 14.12 13.16 2.49
CA LEU A 148 14.03 13.18 1.02
C LEU A 148 12.85 12.36 0.52
N VAL A 149 12.76 11.10 0.95
CA VAL A 149 11.66 10.21 0.57
C VAL A 149 10.30 10.75 1.03
N ARG A 150 10.23 11.33 2.24
CA ARG A 150 8.99 11.95 2.75
C ARG A 150 8.61 13.20 1.99
N ALA A 151 9.54 14.11 1.73
CA ALA A 151 9.31 15.34 0.98
C ALA A 151 8.83 15.03 -0.45
N ASP A 152 9.46 14.07 -1.12
CA ASP A 152 9.08 13.65 -2.46
C ASP A 152 7.73 12.90 -2.49
N ALA A 153 7.46 12.06 -1.48
CA ALA A 153 6.13 11.46 -1.30
C ALA A 153 5.04 12.50 -0.98
N ARG A 154 5.39 13.61 -0.32
CA ARG A 154 4.49 14.72 -0.02
C ARG A 154 4.22 15.56 -1.28
N ARG A 155 5.28 15.90 -2.02
CA ARG A 155 5.24 16.57 -3.33
C ARG A 155 4.28 15.87 -4.29
N ARG A 156 4.47 14.58 -4.53
CA ARG A 156 3.57 13.77 -5.38
C ARG A 156 2.10 13.80 -4.91
N ARG A 157 1.87 13.81 -3.59
CA ARG A 157 0.51 13.88 -3.02
C ARG A 157 -0.14 15.24 -3.21
N ILE A 158 0.64 16.32 -3.22
CA ILE A 158 0.17 17.68 -3.52
C ILE A 158 -0.20 17.78 -5.01
N GLU A 159 0.70 17.37 -5.90
CA GLU A 159 0.52 17.40 -7.35
C GLU A 159 -0.71 16.58 -7.78
N ALA A 160 -0.84 15.35 -7.28
CA ALA A 160 -2.00 14.49 -7.59
C ALA A 160 -3.34 15.05 -7.06
N GLY A 161 -3.30 15.90 -6.02
CA GLY A 161 -4.47 16.58 -5.46
C GLY A 161 -4.79 17.90 -6.14
N LEU A 162 -3.84 18.49 -6.86
CA LEU A 162 -3.90 19.87 -7.35
C LEU A 162 -5.04 20.11 -8.35
N PRO A 163 -5.25 19.30 -9.42
CA PRO A 163 -6.34 19.54 -10.37
C PRO A 163 -7.71 19.61 -9.68
N ARG A 164 -7.93 18.73 -8.69
CA ARG A 164 -9.19 18.67 -7.92
C ARG A 164 -9.34 19.84 -6.96
N MET A 165 -8.26 20.27 -6.32
CA MET A 165 -8.27 21.43 -5.44
C MET A 165 -8.51 22.73 -6.22
N VAL A 166 -7.92 22.86 -7.42
CA VAL A 166 -8.18 23.98 -8.33
C VAL A 166 -9.62 23.96 -8.84
N ALA A 167 -10.15 22.80 -9.25
CA ALA A 167 -11.56 22.64 -9.64
C ALA A 167 -12.51 23.08 -8.51
N PHE A 168 -12.21 22.69 -7.28
CA PHE A 168 -12.98 23.05 -6.09
C PHE A 168 -12.88 24.55 -5.77
N THR A 169 -11.67 25.11 -5.88
CA THR A 169 -11.42 26.54 -5.68
C THR A 169 -12.23 27.35 -6.70
N TYR A 170 -12.13 26.97 -7.97
CA TYR A 170 -12.91 27.55 -9.07
C TYR A 170 -14.41 27.47 -8.83
N ALA A 171 -14.91 26.29 -8.42
CA ALA A 171 -16.33 26.08 -8.17
C ALA A 171 -16.84 26.98 -7.04
N LEU A 172 -16.13 27.06 -5.91
CA LEU A 172 -16.55 27.90 -4.79
C LEU A 172 -16.45 29.40 -5.09
N THR A 173 -15.37 29.86 -5.76
CA THR A 173 -15.27 31.27 -6.16
C THR A 173 -16.34 31.65 -7.17
N ARG A 174 -16.66 30.74 -8.10
CA ARG A 174 -17.75 30.94 -9.08
C ARG A 174 -19.12 30.96 -8.41
N GLY A 175 -19.30 30.19 -7.33
CA GLY A 175 -20.49 30.20 -6.47
C GLY A 175 -20.61 31.42 -5.55
N GLY A 176 -19.67 32.38 -5.65
CA GLY A 176 -19.72 33.64 -4.90
C GLY A 176 -19.04 33.62 -3.53
N MET A 177 -18.35 32.53 -3.16
CA MET A 177 -17.60 32.48 -1.91
C MET A 177 -16.36 33.39 -1.99
N SER A 178 -16.10 34.14 -0.91
CA SER A 178 -14.90 34.97 -0.82
C SER A 178 -13.64 34.10 -0.86
N PHE A 179 -12.59 34.55 -1.55
CA PHE A 179 -11.36 33.77 -1.69
C PHE A 179 -10.72 33.36 -0.33
N PRO A 180 -10.69 34.22 0.71
CA PRO A 180 -10.25 33.80 2.04
C PRO A 180 -11.07 32.64 2.63
N ASP A 181 -12.39 32.67 2.45
CA ASP A 181 -13.27 31.60 2.94
C ASP A 181 -13.11 30.32 2.12
N VAL A 182 -12.75 30.43 0.83
CA VAL A 182 -12.36 29.27 0.00
C VAL A 182 -11.10 28.61 0.58
N LEU A 183 -10.07 29.39 0.92
CA LEU A 183 -8.85 28.86 1.54
C LEU A 183 -9.14 28.19 2.89
N ARG A 184 -9.97 28.82 3.74
CA ARG A 184 -10.43 28.23 5.01
C ARG A 184 -11.17 26.92 4.77
N THR A 185 -12.07 26.89 3.80
CA THR A 185 -12.83 25.68 3.43
C THR A 185 -11.91 24.55 2.99
N ILE A 186 -10.93 24.83 2.12
CA ILE A 186 -9.96 23.82 1.68
C ILE A 186 -9.14 23.30 2.86
N SER A 187 -8.60 24.21 3.69
CA SER A 187 -7.81 23.83 4.87
C SER A 187 -8.59 23.04 5.93
N ALA A 188 -9.88 23.30 6.09
CA ALA A 188 -10.74 22.56 7.03
C ALA A 188 -11.06 21.13 6.55
N ASN A 189 -10.90 20.86 5.25
CA ASN A 189 -11.29 19.61 4.61
C ASN A 189 -10.08 18.76 4.17
N GLU A 190 -9.08 18.61 5.04
CA GLU A 190 -7.88 17.77 4.80
C GLU A 190 -8.17 16.29 4.54
N ARG A 191 -9.30 15.78 5.04
CA ARG A 191 -9.78 14.43 4.74
C ARG A 191 -10.01 14.21 3.24
N VAL A 192 -10.30 15.30 2.53
CA VAL A 192 -10.76 15.30 1.14
C VAL A 192 -9.63 15.67 0.19
N PHE A 193 -8.94 16.78 0.46
CA PHE A 193 -7.88 17.33 -0.41
C PHE A 193 -6.48 16.90 0.01
N GLY A 194 -6.37 16.12 1.09
CA GLY A 194 -5.12 15.49 1.45
C GLY A 194 -4.03 16.51 1.80
N GLU A 195 -2.87 16.34 1.17
CA GLU A 195 -1.69 17.15 1.46
C GLU A 195 -1.80 18.56 0.88
N SER A 196 -2.55 18.75 -0.21
CA SER A 196 -2.78 20.08 -0.79
C SER A 196 -3.53 20.99 0.19
N ALA A 197 -4.53 20.47 0.91
CA ALA A 197 -5.18 21.21 2.00
C ALA A 197 -4.26 21.45 3.20
N ALA A 198 -3.40 20.48 3.53
CA ALA A 198 -2.43 20.62 4.61
C ALA A 198 -1.41 21.74 4.33
N GLU A 199 -1.07 21.97 3.06
CA GLU A 199 -0.27 23.12 2.62
C GLU A 199 -1.05 24.44 2.68
N VAL A 200 -2.27 24.48 2.14
CA VAL A 200 -3.14 25.68 2.22
C VAL A 200 -3.39 26.09 3.66
N ARG A 201 -3.51 25.13 4.59
CA ARG A 201 -3.64 25.38 6.03
C ARG A 201 -2.47 26.19 6.60
N ILE A 202 -1.26 26.07 6.06
CA ILE A 202 -0.12 26.89 6.50
C ILE A 202 -0.38 28.37 6.18
N ALA A 203 -0.85 28.66 4.97
CA ALA A 203 -1.23 30.02 4.57
C ALA A 203 -2.43 30.53 5.39
N VAL A 204 -3.49 29.73 5.56
CA VAL A 204 -4.66 30.09 6.38
C VAL A 204 -4.26 30.36 7.83
N ARG A 205 -3.38 29.54 8.42
CA ARG A 205 -2.85 29.78 9.76
C ARG A 205 -2.13 31.12 9.86
N ASN A 206 -1.37 31.50 8.85
CA ASN A 206 -0.67 32.79 8.81
C ASN A 206 -1.66 33.95 8.72
N ILE A 207 -2.73 33.81 7.94
CA ILE A 207 -3.80 34.79 7.85
C ILE A 207 -4.55 34.92 9.18
N ASP A 208 -5.03 33.81 9.75
CA ASP A 208 -5.95 33.84 10.90
C ASP A 208 -5.23 34.07 12.25
N LEU A 209 -4.01 33.55 12.45
CA LEU A 209 -3.30 33.69 13.73
C LEU A 209 -2.29 34.84 13.75
N PHE A 210 -1.65 35.12 12.62
CA PHE A 210 -0.59 36.12 12.54
C PHE A 210 -1.04 37.38 11.76
N ASN A 211 -2.29 37.42 11.29
CA ASN A 211 -2.87 38.53 10.55
C ASN A 211 -2.01 38.94 9.33
N VAL A 212 -1.38 37.95 8.69
CA VAL A 212 -0.60 38.14 7.46
C VAL A 212 -1.56 38.37 6.30
N ASP A 213 -1.24 39.33 5.42
CA ASP A 213 -1.99 39.61 4.20
C ASP A 213 -2.10 38.35 3.31
N ILE A 214 -3.25 38.15 2.65
CA ILE A 214 -3.52 36.96 1.83
C ILE A 214 -2.53 36.81 0.67
N VAL A 215 -2.20 37.90 -0.02
CA VAL A 215 -1.22 37.92 -1.11
C VAL A 215 0.15 37.51 -0.58
N THR A 216 0.56 38.04 0.57
CA THR A 216 1.81 37.65 1.23
C THR A 216 1.79 36.19 1.67
N ALA A 217 0.69 35.72 2.25
CA ALA A 217 0.56 34.33 2.71
C ALA A 217 0.60 33.32 1.55
N ILE A 218 0.02 33.66 0.39
CA ILE A 218 0.08 32.85 -0.82
C ILE A 218 1.47 32.91 -1.48
N GLN A 219 2.15 34.05 -1.43
CA GLN A 219 3.54 34.17 -1.90
C GLN A 219 4.53 33.40 -1.01
N ASP A 220 4.37 33.45 0.32
CA ASP A 220 5.16 32.63 1.22
C ASP A 220 4.92 31.12 0.97
N LEU A 221 3.71 30.76 0.55
CA LEU A 221 3.36 29.39 0.20
C LEU A 221 4.09 28.93 -1.08
N SER A 222 4.24 29.80 -2.10
CA SER A 222 4.98 29.46 -3.33
C SER A 222 6.46 29.17 -3.05
N ASP A 223 7.05 29.88 -2.10
CA ASP A 223 8.47 29.76 -1.76
C ASP A 223 8.78 28.55 -0.85
N THR A 224 7.76 28.00 -0.20
CA THR A 224 7.92 26.98 0.86
C THR A 224 7.35 25.62 0.50
N THR A 225 6.47 25.52 -0.50
CA THR A 225 5.92 24.26 -0.98
C THR A 225 7.01 23.34 -1.57
N PRO A 226 6.92 22.02 -1.36
CA PRO A 226 7.80 21.04 -2.01
C PRO A 226 7.41 20.75 -3.47
N SER A 227 6.24 21.22 -3.93
CA SER A 227 5.73 21.01 -5.30
C SER A 227 5.94 22.24 -6.15
N GLU A 228 6.67 22.06 -7.26
CA GLU A 228 6.90 23.08 -8.27
C GLU A 228 5.59 23.50 -8.94
N GLN A 229 4.77 22.54 -9.35
CA GLN A 229 3.45 22.79 -9.96
C GLN A 229 2.55 23.62 -9.04
N PHE A 230 2.50 23.28 -7.74
CA PHE A 230 1.73 24.07 -6.78
C PHE A 230 2.36 25.44 -6.51
N GLY A 231 3.69 25.52 -6.47
CA GLY A 231 4.44 26.77 -6.35
C GLY A 231 4.08 27.75 -7.46
N THR A 232 4.16 27.30 -8.72
CA THR A 232 3.77 28.08 -9.90
C THR A 232 2.30 28.50 -9.86
N PHE A 233 1.39 27.60 -9.46
CA PHE A 233 -0.02 27.96 -9.28
C PHE A 233 -0.18 29.11 -8.27
N THR A 234 0.43 29.00 -7.09
CA THR A 234 0.33 30.01 -6.04
C THR A 234 1.03 31.33 -6.41
N GLU A 235 2.15 31.28 -7.12
CA GLU A 235 2.86 32.46 -7.63
C GLU A 235 2.00 33.23 -8.64
N ASN A 236 1.43 32.52 -9.62
CA ASN A 236 0.52 33.10 -10.61
C ASN A 236 -0.75 33.65 -9.94
N LEU A 237 -1.32 32.91 -9.00
CA LEU A 237 -2.47 33.34 -8.22
C LEU A 237 -2.19 34.61 -7.42
N SER A 238 -1.02 34.70 -6.78
CA SER A 238 -0.59 35.90 -6.04
C SER A 238 -0.47 37.12 -6.97
N SER A 239 -0.03 36.91 -8.21
CA SER A 239 0.09 37.96 -9.24
C SER A 239 -1.29 38.47 -9.70
N VAL A 240 -2.26 37.57 -9.86
CA VAL A 240 -3.65 37.95 -10.19
C VAL A 240 -4.31 38.69 -9.03
N LEU A 241 -4.11 38.23 -7.80
CA LEU A 241 -4.65 38.90 -6.60
C LEU A 241 -4.06 40.30 -6.41
N ARG A 242 -2.76 40.48 -6.64
CA ARG A 242 -2.08 41.78 -6.52
C ARG A 242 -2.51 42.79 -7.58
N SER A 243 -2.77 42.31 -8.79
CA SER A 243 -3.23 43.16 -9.91
C SER A 243 -4.74 43.42 -9.88
N GLY A 244 -5.49 42.76 -8.98
CA GLY A 244 -6.95 42.87 -8.92
C GLY A 244 -7.67 42.26 -10.12
N GLY A 245 -7.03 41.30 -10.81
CA GLY A 245 -7.60 40.62 -11.97
C GLY A 245 -8.76 39.68 -11.63
N ASP A 246 -9.43 39.14 -12.65
CA ASP A 246 -10.51 38.17 -12.49
C ASP A 246 -9.96 36.80 -12.04
N VAL A 247 -9.97 36.58 -10.73
CA VAL A 247 -9.57 35.31 -10.09
C VAL A 247 -10.38 34.13 -10.62
N SER A 248 -11.68 34.31 -10.91
CA SER A 248 -12.52 33.22 -11.40
C SER A 248 -12.14 32.83 -12.83
N ALA A 249 -11.82 33.79 -13.69
CA ALA A 249 -11.33 33.51 -15.04
C ALA A 249 -9.97 32.80 -15.02
N PHE A 250 -9.04 33.26 -14.19
CA PHE A 250 -7.75 32.60 -13.98
C PHE A 250 -7.92 31.15 -13.49
N LEU A 251 -8.76 30.94 -12.47
CA LEU A 251 -9.01 29.60 -11.92
C LEU A 251 -9.67 28.66 -12.93
N ARG A 252 -10.52 29.17 -13.84
CA ARG A 252 -11.07 28.37 -14.95
C ARG A 252 -9.97 27.90 -15.91
N GLU A 253 -9.08 28.80 -16.32
CA GLU A 253 -7.97 28.46 -17.21
C GLU A 253 -7.03 27.43 -16.57
N GLN A 254 -6.71 27.61 -15.28
CA GLN A 254 -5.90 26.64 -14.55
C GLN A 254 -6.63 25.30 -14.37
N TYR A 255 -7.94 25.30 -14.16
CA TYR A 255 -8.74 24.09 -14.09
C TYR A 255 -8.68 23.30 -15.40
N GLU A 256 -8.91 23.96 -16.54
CA GLU A 256 -8.86 23.33 -17.87
C GLU A 256 -7.45 22.80 -18.17
N ARG A 257 -6.40 23.59 -17.92
CA ARG A 257 -5.00 23.18 -18.10
C ARG A 257 -4.64 21.97 -17.26
N TYR A 258 -4.95 21.98 -15.96
CA TYR A 258 -4.61 20.85 -15.08
C TYR A 258 -5.42 19.59 -15.39
N ARG A 259 -6.61 19.75 -15.96
CA ARG A 259 -7.39 18.62 -16.46
C ARG A 259 -6.71 18.00 -17.68
N GLU A 260 -6.32 18.80 -18.66
CA GLU A 260 -5.61 18.34 -19.86
C GLU A 260 -4.27 17.67 -19.48
N GLU A 261 -3.46 18.31 -18.63
CA GLU A 261 -2.22 17.72 -18.10
C GLU A 261 -2.45 16.38 -17.39
N ALA A 262 -3.56 16.22 -16.66
CA ALA A 262 -3.88 14.96 -15.99
C ALA A 262 -4.31 13.85 -16.96
N GLU A 263 -4.99 14.20 -18.06
CA GLU A 263 -5.34 13.29 -19.14
C GLU A 263 -4.07 12.81 -19.88
N ASP A 264 -3.13 13.70 -20.17
CA ASP A 264 -1.84 13.39 -20.79
C ASP A 264 -0.95 12.52 -19.89
N GLN A 265 -0.79 12.89 -18.62
CA GLN A 265 -0.03 12.10 -17.63
C GLN A 265 -0.61 10.69 -17.49
N GLN A 266 -1.93 10.54 -17.54
CA GLN A 266 -2.54 9.23 -17.49
C GLN A 266 -2.17 8.39 -18.71
N THR A 267 -2.20 8.97 -19.91
CA THR A 267 -1.83 8.29 -21.15
C THR A 267 -0.36 7.85 -21.13
N GLU A 268 0.54 8.70 -20.62
CA GLU A 268 1.95 8.35 -20.44
C GLU A 268 2.13 7.17 -19.48
N ILE A 269 1.45 7.18 -18.32
CA ILE A 269 1.53 6.07 -17.36
C ILE A 269 1.01 4.77 -17.99
N LEU A 270 -0.06 4.83 -18.79
CA LEU A 270 -0.60 3.66 -19.47
C LEU A 270 0.41 3.05 -20.46
N ASN A 271 1.14 3.89 -21.21
CA ASN A 271 2.23 3.44 -22.09
C ASN A 271 3.39 2.78 -21.31
N VAL A 272 3.74 3.30 -20.14
CA VAL A 272 4.74 2.66 -19.26
C VAL A 272 4.25 1.30 -18.76
N LEU A 273 2.97 1.20 -18.38
CA LEU A 273 2.36 -0.06 -17.96
C LEU A 273 2.33 -1.09 -19.10
N ALA A 274 2.07 -0.65 -20.34
CA ALA A 274 2.14 -1.46 -21.55
C ALA A 274 3.52 -2.11 -21.71
N THR A 275 4.55 -1.26 -21.69
CA THR A 275 5.95 -1.68 -21.84
C THR A 275 6.35 -2.63 -20.72
N THR A 276 5.89 -2.34 -19.50
CA THR A 276 6.14 -3.17 -18.31
C THR A 276 5.46 -4.55 -18.43
N ALA A 277 4.26 -4.62 -18.99
CA ALA A 277 3.57 -5.88 -19.25
C ALA A 277 4.27 -6.73 -20.32
N GLU A 278 4.80 -6.11 -21.37
CA GLU A 278 5.60 -6.81 -22.38
C GLU A 278 6.89 -7.39 -21.79
N VAL A 279 7.60 -6.61 -20.97
CA VAL A 279 8.80 -7.06 -20.25
C VAL A 279 8.49 -8.23 -19.31
N TYR A 280 7.36 -8.18 -18.60
CA TYR A 280 6.93 -9.29 -17.74
C TYR A 280 6.79 -10.60 -18.50
N VAL A 281 6.08 -10.55 -19.63
CA VAL A 281 5.78 -11.74 -20.43
C VAL A 281 7.06 -12.32 -21.03
N THR A 282 7.94 -11.46 -21.54
CA THR A 282 9.17 -11.89 -22.21
C THR A 282 10.25 -12.35 -21.23
N VAL A 283 10.52 -11.57 -20.18
CA VAL A 283 11.64 -11.83 -19.25
C VAL A 283 11.23 -12.76 -18.12
N VAL A 284 10.13 -12.46 -17.43
CA VAL A 284 9.72 -13.21 -16.24
C VAL A 284 9.03 -14.50 -16.66
N VAL A 285 8.01 -14.46 -17.51
CA VAL A 285 7.26 -15.69 -17.86
C VAL A 285 8.04 -16.54 -18.85
N ALA A 286 8.32 -16.03 -20.05
CA ALA A 286 8.97 -16.81 -21.10
C ALA A 286 10.44 -17.11 -20.79
N GLY A 287 11.21 -16.14 -20.28
CA GLY A 287 12.59 -16.36 -19.88
C GLY A 287 12.75 -17.47 -18.83
N MET A 288 11.88 -17.50 -17.81
CA MET A 288 11.89 -18.58 -16.82
C MET A 288 11.46 -19.92 -17.42
N LEU A 289 10.50 -19.95 -18.35
CA LEU A 289 10.13 -21.17 -19.07
C LEU A 289 11.29 -21.74 -19.87
N PHE A 290 11.96 -20.90 -20.67
CA PHE A 290 13.11 -21.33 -21.45
C PHE A 290 14.22 -21.86 -20.55
N LEU A 291 14.47 -21.19 -19.42
CA LEU A 291 15.46 -21.66 -18.46
C LEU A 291 15.05 -23.03 -17.88
N VAL A 292 13.79 -23.18 -17.45
CA VAL A 292 13.26 -24.46 -16.95
C VAL A 292 13.39 -25.57 -17.99
N THR A 293 12.99 -25.34 -19.24
CA THR A 293 13.02 -26.36 -20.30
C THR A 293 14.46 -26.75 -20.66
N ILE A 294 15.37 -25.77 -20.78
CA ILE A 294 16.79 -26.02 -21.05
C ILE A 294 17.41 -26.81 -19.90
N LEU A 295 17.19 -26.43 -18.64
CA LEU A 295 17.74 -27.13 -17.48
C LEU A 295 17.21 -28.55 -17.34
N LEU A 296 15.95 -28.77 -17.75
CA LEU A 296 15.39 -30.11 -17.82
C LEU A 296 16.15 -30.92 -18.86
N ILE A 297 16.25 -30.45 -20.12
CA ILE A 297 16.96 -31.16 -21.19
C ILE A 297 18.43 -31.46 -20.82
N ILE A 298 19.13 -30.50 -20.19
CA ILE A 298 20.50 -30.71 -19.68
C ILE A 298 20.50 -31.73 -18.55
N GLY A 299 19.52 -31.67 -17.64
CA GLY A 299 19.36 -32.64 -16.56
C GLY A 299 19.22 -34.06 -17.06
N LEU A 300 18.53 -34.26 -18.19
CA LEU A 300 18.37 -35.56 -18.81
C LEU A 300 19.68 -36.08 -19.44
N THR A 301 20.56 -35.20 -19.90
CA THR A 301 21.78 -35.57 -20.65
C THR A 301 23.04 -35.62 -19.81
N VAL A 302 23.17 -34.72 -18.82
CA VAL A 302 24.39 -34.57 -18.00
C VAL A 302 24.16 -35.06 -16.55
N GLY A 303 22.90 -35.10 -16.09
CA GLY A 303 22.55 -35.40 -14.70
C GLY A 303 22.73 -34.20 -13.75
N ASP A 304 22.15 -34.30 -12.55
CA ASP A 304 22.36 -33.39 -11.40
C ASP A 304 21.88 -31.91 -11.57
N THR A 305 20.86 -31.64 -12.38
CA THR A 305 20.26 -30.28 -12.46
C THR A 305 19.16 -30.02 -11.44
N LEU A 306 18.76 -31.02 -10.65
CA LEU A 306 17.64 -30.95 -9.72
C LEU A 306 17.81 -29.82 -8.69
N ILE A 307 19.03 -29.63 -8.17
CA ILE A 307 19.34 -28.53 -7.23
C ILE A 307 19.10 -27.18 -7.92
N ILE A 308 19.54 -27.02 -9.17
CA ILE A 308 19.39 -25.78 -9.91
C ILE A 308 17.92 -25.51 -10.24
N ILE A 309 17.15 -26.54 -10.62
CA ILE A 309 15.70 -26.41 -10.81
C ILE A 309 14.99 -26.04 -9.50
N ARG A 310 15.39 -26.60 -8.35
CA ARG A 310 14.83 -26.21 -7.05
C ARG A 310 15.16 -24.76 -6.69
N VAL A 311 16.39 -24.30 -6.93
CA VAL A 311 16.75 -22.88 -6.74
C VAL A 311 15.94 -21.99 -7.67
N LEU A 312 15.74 -22.40 -8.92
CA LEU A 312 14.91 -21.67 -9.88
C LEU A 312 13.44 -21.60 -9.39
N ALA A 313 12.86 -22.74 -9.01
CA ALA A 313 11.48 -22.89 -8.57
C ALA A 313 11.15 -22.13 -7.28
N TYR A 314 11.99 -22.23 -6.26
CA TYR A 314 11.69 -21.71 -4.92
C TYR A 314 12.34 -20.37 -4.61
N VAL A 315 13.33 -19.93 -5.39
CA VAL A 315 14.03 -18.66 -5.16
C VAL A 315 13.85 -17.71 -6.32
N VAL A 316 14.30 -18.09 -7.53
CA VAL A 316 14.36 -17.17 -8.67
C VAL A 316 12.98 -16.79 -9.20
N ILE A 317 12.08 -17.75 -9.37
CA ILE A 317 10.71 -17.51 -9.86
C ILE A 317 9.91 -16.64 -8.86
N PRO A 318 9.83 -16.99 -7.56
CA PRO A 318 9.21 -16.12 -6.56
C PRO A 318 9.86 -14.74 -6.49
N ALA A 319 11.19 -14.65 -6.42
CA ALA A 319 11.88 -13.38 -6.29
C ALA A 319 11.67 -12.49 -7.51
N GLY A 320 11.73 -13.04 -8.74
CA GLY A 320 11.49 -12.30 -9.97
C GLY A 320 10.06 -11.75 -10.03
N ASN A 321 9.06 -12.57 -9.67
CA ASN A 321 7.67 -12.12 -9.58
C ASN A 321 7.44 -11.08 -8.49
N VAL A 322 8.00 -11.27 -7.29
CA VAL A 322 7.87 -10.31 -6.17
C VAL A 322 8.57 -8.99 -6.51
N LEU A 323 9.76 -9.04 -7.12
CA LEU A 323 10.47 -7.87 -7.60
C LEU A 323 9.65 -7.11 -8.65
N PHE A 324 9.11 -7.84 -9.62
CA PHE A 324 8.26 -7.26 -10.65
C PHE A 324 6.98 -6.65 -10.06
N LEU A 325 6.32 -7.37 -9.15
CA LEU A 325 5.15 -6.88 -8.42
C LEU A 325 5.48 -5.59 -7.64
N ALA A 326 6.64 -5.53 -6.97
CA ALA A 326 7.08 -4.35 -6.24
C ALA A 326 7.34 -3.16 -7.17
N TYR A 327 7.98 -3.40 -8.32
CA TYR A 327 8.20 -2.38 -9.36
C TYR A 327 6.87 -1.84 -9.91
N LEU A 328 5.94 -2.74 -10.25
CA LEU A 328 4.62 -2.38 -10.75
C LEU A 328 3.80 -1.61 -9.70
N LEU A 329 3.87 -2.03 -8.44
CA LEU A 329 3.25 -1.33 -7.31
C LEU A 329 3.81 0.08 -7.08
N ASP A 330 5.03 0.37 -7.53
CA ASP A 330 5.63 1.71 -7.48
C ASP A 330 5.15 2.60 -8.63
N ILE A 331 5.15 2.06 -9.86
CA ILE A 331 4.67 2.77 -11.07
C ILE A 331 3.17 3.04 -11.02
N THR A 332 2.39 2.14 -10.41
CA THR A 332 0.94 2.33 -10.24
C THR A 332 0.59 3.26 -9.08
N ARG A 333 1.55 3.73 -8.25
CA ARG A 333 1.25 4.62 -7.12
C ARG A 333 0.57 5.92 -7.52
N PRO A 334 1.03 6.68 -8.54
CA PRO A 334 0.38 7.92 -8.96
C PRO A 334 -1.10 7.70 -9.29
N LEU A 335 -1.41 6.55 -9.91
CA LEU A 335 -2.77 6.13 -10.26
C LEU A 335 -3.66 5.82 -9.03
N ARG A 336 -3.05 5.48 -7.87
CA ARG A 336 -3.73 5.17 -6.60
C ARG A 336 -3.96 6.41 -5.71
N VAL A 337 -3.11 7.45 -5.83
CA VAL A 337 -3.22 8.68 -5.03
C VAL A 337 -4.55 9.43 -5.28
N THR A 338 -5.20 9.19 -6.42
CA THR A 338 -6.53 9.75 -6.74
C THR A 338 -7.70 9.07 -6.00
N GLY A 339 -7.47 7.86 -5.46
CA GLY A 339 -8.49 7.01 -4.81
C GLY A 339 -8.35 6.90 -3.30
N ASP A 340 -7.29 6.27 -2.78
CA ASP A 340 -7.38 5.61 -1.46
C ASP A 340 -6.62 6.26 -0.30
N ALA A 341 -5.89 7.35 -0.52
CA ALA A 341 -4.75 7.68 0.35
C ALA A 341 -5.06 8.10 1.81
N ARG A 342 -6.32 8.28 2.25
CA ARG A 342 -6.64 8.68 3.64
C ARG A 342 -7.94 8.14 4.27
N LEU A 343 -8.80 7.41 3.54
CA LEU A 343 -10.07 6.97 4.12
C LEU A 343 -9.96 5.67 4.96
N ASP A 344 -8.93 4.84 4.70
CA ASP A 344 -8.71 3.57 5.42
C ASP A 344 -7.60 3.62 6.48
N SER A 345 -6.89 4.75 6.61
CA SER A 345 -6.07 4.96 7.80
C SER A 345 -7.04 5.25 8.94
N ASP A 346 -7.24 4.27 9.82
CA ASP A 346 -7.70 4.51 11.18
C ASP A 346 -7.17 5.87 11.64
N GLU A 347 -8.10 6.77 11.98
CA GLU A 347 -7.81 8.12 12.44
C GLU A 347 -6.52 8.12 13.23
N ASN A 348 -5.48 8.78 12.70
CA ASN A 348 -4.17 8.84 13.32
C ASN A 348 -4.41 9.09 14.83
N PRO A 349 -3.96 8.20 15.75
CA PRO A 349 -4.22 8.36 17.17
C PRO A 349 -3.79 9.75 17.66
N GLU A 350 -2.84 10.38 16.99
CA GLU A 350 -2.40 11.75 17.21
C GLU A 350 -3.46 12.81 16.83
N THR A 351 -4.23 12.63 15.74
CA THR A 351 -5.36 13.51 15.41
C THR A 351 -6.51 13.34 16.41
N ARG A 352 -6.76 12.10 16.88
CA ARG A 352 -7.67 11.86 18.02
C ARG A 352 -7.14 12.44 19.34
N ARG A 353 -5.82 12.55 19.54
CA ARG A 353 -5.21 13.19 20.72
C ARG A 353 -5.24 14.71 20.63
N ALA A 354 -5.04 15.28 19.45
CA ALA A 354 -5.07 16.74 19.22
C ALA A 354 -6.49 17.29 19.29
N ILE A 355 -7.50 16.50 18.88
CA ILE A 355 -8.92 16.77 19.10
C ILE A 355 -9.39 16.07 20.40
N ARG A 356 -8.55 16.01 21.44
CA ARG A 356 -9.07 15.99 22.81
C ARG A 356 -9.45 17.42 23.14
N SER A 357 -10.64 17.81 22.68
CA SER A 357 -11.40 18.86 23.35
C SER A 357 -11.25 18.65 24.85
N VAL A 358 -10.88 19.69 25.58
CA VAL A 358 -10.90 19.78 27.05
C VAL A 358 -11.86 18.72 27.61
N GLU A 359 -11.31 17.59 28.06
CA GLU A 359 -12.14 16.58 28.73
C GLU A 359 -12.50 17.24 30.06
N THR A 360 -13.72 17.77 30.14
CA THR A 360 -14.31 18.14 31.42
C THR A 360 -14.18 16.92 32.33
N ASP A 361 -13.83 17.12 33.59
CA ASP A 361 -13.73 16.11 34.65
C ASP A 361 -14.99 15.23 34.84
N GLY A 362 -16.05 15.51 34.07
CA GLY A 362 -17.18 14.64 33.91
C GLY A 362 -17.97 14.52 35.20
N GLY A 363 -18.03 15.61 35.99
CA GLY A 363 -18.87 15.69 37.16
C GLY A 363 -20.29 15.20 36.84
N TYR A 364 -20.68 14.05 37.40
CA TYR A 364 -21.99 13.46 37.17
C TYR A 364 -23.04 14.31 37.91
N THR A 365 -23.55 15.36 37.27
CA THR A 365 -24.52 16.31 37.86
C THR A 365 -25.90 15.70 38.11
N ARG A 366 -26.19 14.51 37.56
CA ARG A 366 -27.48 13.81 37.71
C ARG A 366 -27.31 12.43 38.36
N PRO A 367 -28.18 12.03 39.30
CA PRO A 367 -28.19 10.68 39.83
C PRO A 367 -28.37 9.66 38.70
N LYS A 368 -27.62 8.54 38.77
CA LYS A 368 -27.55 7.46 37.75
C LYS A 368 -26.84 7.81 36.43
N SER A 369 -26.25 9.00 36.28
CA SER A 369 -25.52 9.36 35.05
C SER A 369 -24.33 8.42 34.80
N ALA A 370 -23.59 8.02 35.84
CA ALA A 370 -22.50 7.03 35.74
C ALA A 370 -22.98 5.65 35.24
N VAL A 371 -24.15 5.19 35.72
CA VAL A 371 -24.74 3.91 35.29
C VAL A 371 -25.23 3.99 33.84
N ASN A 372 -25.84 5.10 33.43
CA ASN A 372 -26.26 5.32 32.05
C ASN A 372 -25.07 5.43 31.10
N HIS A 373 -23.96 6.06 31.51
CA HIS A 373 -22.71 6.06 30.77
C HIS A 373 -22.14 4.63 30.66
N GLY A 374 -22.18 3.85 31.74
CA GLY A 374 -21.80 2.43 31.71
C GLY A 374 -22.63 1.62 30.71
N ARG A 375 -23.96 1.82 30.68
CA ARG A 375 -24.86 1.20 29.69
C ARG A 375 -24.56 1.66 28.27
N LEU A 376 -24.27 2.93 28.06
CA LEU A 376 -23.93 3.48 26.75
C LEU A 376 -22.60 2.91 26.24
N ILE A 377 -21.60 2.77 27.11
CA ILE A 377 -20.31 2.16 26.78
C ILE A 377 -20.49 0.67 26.47
N ALA A 378 -21.26 -0.05 27.30
CA ALA A 378 -21.57 -1.46 27.07
C ALA A 378 -22.33 -1.65 25.74
N TYR A 379 -23.35 -0.82 25.48
CA TYR A 379 -24.06 -0.79 24.21
C TYR A 379 -23.12 -0.50 23.05
N ARG A 380 -22.25 0.51 23.14
CA ARG A 380 -21.27 0.83 22.09
C ARG A 380 -20.31 -0.32 21.81
N ARG A 381 -19.89 -1.08 22.83
CA ARG A 381 -19.04 -2.27 22.67
C ARG A 381 -19.79 -3.42 21.98
N LEU A 382 -21.04 -3.68 22.39
CA LEU A 382 -21.87 -4.77 21.86
C LEU A 382 -22.55 -4.43 20.52
N ARG A 383 -22.68 -3.15 20.20
CA ARG A 383 -23.36 -2.65 18.99
C ARG A 383 -22.76 -3.22 17.73
N SER A 384 -21.43 -3.27 17.63
CA SER A 384 -20.76 -3.82 16.44
C SER A 384 -21.06 -5.31 16.24
N LEU A 385 -21.12 -6.09 17.32
CA LEU A 385 -21.48 -7.51 17.28
C LEU A 385 -22.95 -7.71 16.94
N ARG A 386 -23.84 -6.89 17.51
CA ARG A 386 -25.27 -6.93 17.21
C ARG A 386 -25.56 -6.56 15.75
N GLU A 387 -24.96 -5.47 15.26
CA GLU A 387 -25.15 -5.02 13.87
C GLU A 387 -24.65 -6.07 12.87
N THR A 388 -23.50 -6.71 13.15
CA THR A 388 -22.97 -7.78 12.29
C THR A 388 -23.82 -9.05 12.31
N LEU A 389 -24.40 -9.42 13.46
CA LEU A 389 -25.28 -10.59 13.55
C LEU A 389 -26.69 -10.35 13.02
N ALA A 390 -27.20 -9.10 13.11
CA ALA A 390 -28.54 -8.77 12.64
C ALA A 390 -28.64 -8.75 11.11
N THR A 391 -27.60 -8.28 10.41
CA THR A 391 -27.53 -8.29 8.94
C THR A 391 -26.19 -8.85 8.46
N PRO A 392 -25.99 -10.19 8.50
CA PRO A 392 -24.70 -10.82 8.24
C PRO A 392 -24.23 -10.59 6.80
N LEU A 393 -25.12 -10.73 5.81
CA LEU A 393 -24.78 -10.54 4.40
C LEU A 393 -24.41 -9.09 4.07
N GLU A 394 -25.19 -8.12 4.53
CA GLU A 394 -24.89 -6.70 4.32
C GLU A 394 -23.57 -6.29 5.00
N SER A 395 -23.31 -6.84 6.19
CA SER A 395 -22.09 -6.58 6.94
C SER A 395 -20.83 -7.14 6.25
N LEU A 396 -20.93 -8.34 5.66
CA LEU A 396 -19.85 -8.95 4.89
C LEU A 396 -19.56 -8.14 3.62
N VAL A 397 -20.60 -7.71 2.91
CA VAL A 397 -20.46 -6.86 1.71
C VAL A 397 -19.89 -5.49 2.07
N ALA A 398 -20.31 -4.89 3.19
CA ALA A 398 -19.81 -3.60 3.63
C ALA A 398 -18.35 -3.66 4.14
N ARG A 399 -17.91 -4.83 4.65
CA ARG A 399 -16.56 -5.02 5.20
C ARG A 399 -15.98 -6.40 4.76
N PRO A 400 -15.42 -6.52 3.55
CA PRO A 400 -14.92 -7.79 3.01
C PRO A 400 -13.90 -8.49 3.91
N ARG A 401 -13.10 -7.73 4.66
CA ARG A 401 -12.15 -8.26 5.65
C ARG A 401 -12.77 -9.15 6.74
N LEU A 402 -14.06 -8.99 7.04
CA LEU A 402 -14.78 -9.85 8.00
C LEU A 402 -14.84 -11.30 7.53
N VAL A 403 -14.81 -11.54 6.21
CA VAL A 403 -14.78 -12.87 5.63
C VAL A 403 -13.56 -13.65 6.13
N LEU A 404 -12.38 -13.02 6.20
CA LEU A 404 -11.15 -13.67 6.64
C LEU A 404 -11.24 -14.19 8.08
N TYR A 405 -11.92 -13.46 8.97
CA TYR A 405 -12.13 -13.91 10.36
C TYR A 405 -13.00 -15.17 10.45
N VAL A 406 -13.80 -15.48 9.43
CA VAL A 406 -14.64 -16.68 9.36
C VAL A 406 -13.95 -17.77 8.54
N THR A 407 -13.38 -17.43 7.38
CA THR A 407 -12.79 -18.40 6.45
C THR A 407 -11.44 -18.93 6.91
N VAL A 408 -10.60 -18.11 7.56
CA VAL A 408 -9.28 -18.59 8.06
C VAL A 408 -9.47 -19.71 9.10
N PRO A 409 -10.25 -19.54 10.19
CA PRO A 409 -10.48 -20.62 11.14
C PRO A 409 -11.14 -21.84 10.49
N LEU A 410 -12.10 -21.62 9.57
CA LEU A 410 -12.77 -22.71 8.86
C LEU A 410 -11.80 -23.55 8.03
N VAL A 411 -10.91 -22.90 7.26
CA VAL A 411 -9.88 -23.57 6.47
C VAL A 411 -8.90 -24.30 7.38
N VAL A 412 -8.42 -23.66 8.46
CA VAL A 412 -7.51 -24.28 9.42
C VAL A 412 -8.14 -25.53 10.05
N VAL A 413 -9.41 -25.46 10.47
CA VAL A 413 -10.14 -26.61 11.04
C VAL A 413 -10.33 -27.70 9.99
N ALA A 414 -10.67 -27.35 8.75
CA ALA A 414 -10.83 -28.33 7.67
C ALA A 414 -9.50 -29.03 7.32
N THR A 415 -8.40 -28.29 7.24
CA THR A 415 -7.05 -28.84 7.00
C THR A 415 -6.61 -29.71 8.18
N ALA A 416 -6.85 -29.27 9.42
CA ALA A 416 -6.51 -30.05 10.62
C ALA A 416 -7.33 -31.35 10.70
N ALA A 417 -8.63 -31.32 10.37
CA ALA A 417 -9.48 -32.50 10.35
C ALA A 417 -9.05 -33.54 9.31
N ARG A 418 -8.44 -33.10 8.20
CA ARG A 418 -7.90 -33.97 7.14
C ARG A 418 -6.45 -34.40 7.37
N SER A 419 -5.73 -33.75 8.28
CA SER A 419 -4.32 -34.04 8.58
C SER A 419 -4.00 -35.48 8.97
N PRO A 420 -4.89 -36.29 9.59
CA PRO A 420 -4.57 -37.70 9.88
C PRO A 420 -4.25 -38.53 8.61
N ALA A 421 -4.81 -38.16 7.46
CA ALA A 421 -4.52 -38.82 6.19
C ALA A 421 -3.08 -38.61 5.71
N VAL A 422 -2.40 -37.54 6.16
CA VAL A 422 -1.00 -37.23 5.80
C VAL A 422 -0.01 -38.17 6.51
N PHE A 423 -0.41 -38.78 7.63
CA PHE A 423 0.45 -39.60 8.50
C PHE A 423 0.08 -41.10 8.48
N ALA A 424 -0.78 -41.53 7.54
CA ALA A 424 -1.38 -42.87 7.55
C ALA A 424 -0.35 -44.01 7.49
N ASP A 425 0.78 -43.81 6.79
CA ASP A 425 1.81 -44.84 6.58
C ASP A 425 3.08 -44.64 7.44
N GLY A 426 3.04 -43.75 8.44
CA GLY A 426 4.19 -43.44 9.29
C GLY A 426 5.26 -42.55 8.63
N THR A 427 5.10 -42.20 7.35
CA THR A 427 5.83 -41.17 6.62
C THR A 427 4.91 -40.01 6.26
N VAL A 428 5.46 -38.80 6.11
CA VAL A 428 4.70 -37.63 5.65
C VAL A 428 4.57 -37.68 4.13
N ASP A 429 3.35 -37.92 3.62
CA ASP A 429 3.08 -37.78 2.20
C ASP A 429 2.96 -36.30 1.81
N VAL A 430 3.99 -35.79 1.14
CA VAL A 430 4.09 -34.39 0.70
C VAL A 430 2.96 -34.03 -0.27
N ARG A 431 2.52 -34.96 -1.13
CA ARG A 431 1.47 -34.69 -2.14
C ARG A 431 0.11 -34.47 -1.50
N VAL A 432 -0.26 -35.31 -0.53
CA VAL A 432 -1.52 -35.17 0.21
C VAL A 432 -1.54 -33.87 1.04
N LEU A 433 -0.39 -33.50 1.61
CA LEU A 433 -0.24 -32.23 2.30
C LEU A 433 -0.44 -31.04 1.35
N ASP A 434 0.20 -31.07 0.18
CA ASP A 434 0.10 -30.00 -0.82
C ASP A 434 -1.34 -29.85 -1.34
N ASP A 435 -2.05 -30.95 -1.58
CA ASP A 435 -3.47 -30.94 -1.96
C ASP A 435 -4.33 -30.16 -0.96
N PHE A 436 -4.15 -30.44 0.33
CA PHE A 436 -4.90 -29.74 1.38
C PHE A 436 -4.52 -28.27 1.51
N LEU A 437 -3.23 -27.94 1.32
CA LEU A 437 -2.76 -26.56 1.35
C LEU A 437 -3.29 -25.75 0.15
N VAL A 438 -3.27 -26.32 -1.05
CA VAL A 438 -3.75 -25.66 -2.28
C VAL A 438 -5.26 -25.48 -2.24
N GLN A 439 -6.03 -26.50 -1.85
CA GLN A 439 -7.49 -26.37 -1.67
C GLN A 439 -7.83 -25.32 -0.60
N GLY A 440 -7.08 -25.30 0.50
CA GLY A 440 -7.22 -24.28 1.55
C GLY A 440 -6.91 -22.86 1.04
N ALA A 441 -5.85 -22.70 0.27
CA ALA A 441 -5.48 -21.42 -0.35
C ALA A 441 -6.53 -20.94 -1.35
N ILE A 442 -7.03 -21.81 -2.23
CA ILE A 442 -8.10 -21.48 -3.19
C ILE A 442 -9.38 -21.09 -2.46
N ALA A 443 -9.79 -21.84 -1.43
CA ALA A 443 -10.98 -21.52 -0.65
C ALA A 443 -10.86 -20.17 0.07
N LEU A 444 -9.70 -19.91 0.69
CA LEU A 444 -9.42 -18.67 1.41
C LEU A 444 -9.42 -17.46 0.46
N ILE A 445 -8.60 -17.51 -0.59
CA ILE A 445 -8.41 -16.42 -1.54
C ILE A 445 -9.69 -16.22 -2.36
N GLY A 446 -10.31 -17.30 -2.85
CA GLY A 446 -11.51 -17.26 -3.66
C GLY A 446 -12.72 -16.68 -2.93
N THR A 447 -12.98 -17.12 -1.70
CA THR A 447 -14.12 -16.59 -0.92
C THR A 447 -13.95 -15.11 -0.61
N PHE A 448 -12.74 -14.68 -0.24
CA PHE A 448 -12.44 -13.26 -0.04
C PHE A 448 -12.61 -12.46 -1.32
N ALA A 449 -12.04 -12.94 -2.44
CA ALA A 449 -12.09 -12.28 -3.73
C ALA A 449 -13.52 -12.06 -4.23
N ILE A 450 -14.43 -13.03 -4.04
CA ILE A 450 -15.85 -12.91 -4.44
C ILE A 450 -16.54 -11.77 -3.68
N VAL A 451 -16.41 -11.74 -2.34
CA VAL A 451 -17.07 -10.72 -1.51
C VAL A 451 -16.47 -9.34 -1.79
N TYR A 452 -15.15 -9.27 -1.91
CA TYR A 452 -14.44 -8.03 -2.25
C TYR A 452 -14.87 -7.49 -3.63
N GLU A 453 -14.90 -8.33 -4.66
CA GLU A 453 -15.31 -7.92 -6.02
C GLU A 453 -16.79 -7.50 -6.07
N TYR A 454 -17.68 -8.18 -5.34
CA TYR A 454 -19.09 -7.78 -5.25
C TYR A 454 -19.25 -6.41 -4.59
N SER A 455 -18.57 -6.20 -3.45
CA SER A 455 -18.55 -4.91 -2.75
C SER A 455 -18.03 -3.80 -3.67
N LYS A 456 -16.88 -4.01 -4.31
CA LYS A 456 -16.27 -3.07 -5.25
C LYS A 456 -17.21 -2.71 -6.40
N ARG A 457 -17.89 -3.69 -7.00
CA ARG A 457 -18.86 -3.46 -8.10
C ARG A 457 -20.05 -2.62 -7.62
N ARG A 458 -20.59 -2.90 -6.44
CA ARG A 458 -21.70 -2.11 -5.87
C ARG A 458 -21.28 -0.64 -5.69
N LEU A 459 -20.11 -0.39 -5.11
CA LEU A 459 -19.59 0.96 -4.91
C LEU A 459 -19.37 1.68 -6.26
N LYS A 460 -18.78 0.99 -7.25
CA LYS A 460 -18.59 1.54 -8.60
C LYS A 460 -19.90 1.93 -9.29
N ARG A 461 -20.98 1.18 -9.10
CA ARG A 461 -22.30 1.53 -9.65
C ARG A 461 -22.84 2.82 -9.01
N LEU A 462 -22.71 2.96 -7.69
CA LEU A 462 -23.10 4.19 -6.98
C LEU A 462 -22.29 5.39 -7.46
N GLU A 463 -20.97 5.24 -7.61
CA GLU A 463 -20.13 6.31 -8.17
C GLU A 463 -20.48 6.64 -9.63
N GLY A 464 -20.80 5.63 -10.44
CA GLY A 464 -21.14 5.80 -11.85
C GLY A 464 -22.41 6.62 -12.09
N ALA A 465 -23.36 6.59 -11.15
CA ALA A 465 -24.60 7.37 -11.21
C ALA A 465 -24.47 8.79 -10.62
N LEU A 466 -23.35 9.10 -9.95
CA LEU A 466 -23.14 10.38 -9.28
C LEU A 466 -23.15 11.60 -10.23
N PRO A 467 -22.49 11.59 -11.41
CA PRO A 467 -22.51 12.75 -12.30
C PRO A 467 -23.93 13.12 -12.74
N ASP A 468 -24.76 12.12 -13.07
CA ASP A 468 -26.12 12.36 -13.55
C ASP A 468 -27.03 12.89 -12.43
N LEU A 469 -26.85 12.44 -11.19
CA LEU A 469 -27.49 13.04 -10.01
C LEU A 469 -27.14 14.53 -9.90
N LEU A 470 -25.85 14.86 -9.98
CA LEU A 470 -25.37 16.23 -9.84
C LEU A 470 -25.85 17.14 -10.97
N GLU A 471 -25.84 16.63 -12.20
CA GLU A 471 -26.31 17.32 -13.40
C GLU A 471 -27.79 17.71 -13.30
N ARG A 472 -28.62 16.79 -12.79
CA ARG A 472 -30.05 17.04 -12.54
C ARG A 472 -30.26 18.05 -11.42
N LEU A 473 -29.53 17.92 -10.30
CA LEU A 473 -29.59 18.87 -9.19
C LEU A 473 -29.13 20.27 -9.63
N ALA A 474 -28.07 20.36 -10.45
CA ALA A 474 -27.57 21.61 -11.01
C ALA A 474 -28.65 22.28 -11.85
N SER A 475 -29.24 21.55 -12.79
CA SER A 475 -30.27 22.06 -13.71
C SER A 475 -31.53 22.54 -12.97
N LEU A 476 -31.95 21.84 -11.91
CA LEU A 476 -33.07 22.27 -11.07
C LEU A 476 -32.73 23.50 -10.23
N ASN A 477 -31.52 23.57 -9.67
CA ASN A 477 -31.11 24.74 -8.89
C ASN A 477 -30.90 25.99 -9.77
N GLU A 478 -30.33 25.84 -10.97
CA GLU A 478 -30.23 26.91 -11.99
C GLU A 478 -31.61 27.43 -12.41
N SER A 479 -32.67 26.60 -12.32
CA SER A 479 -34.06 27.04 -12.52
C SER A 479 -34.69 27.74 -11.30
N GLY A 480 -33.91 28.02 -10.25
CA GLY A 480 -34.35 28.69 -9.02
C GLY A 480 -34.97 27.77 -7.97
N THR A 481 -34.90 26.45 -8.15
CA THR A 481 -35.44 25.50 -7.16
C THR A 481 -34.46 25.34 -5.98
N SER A 482 -34.97 25.33 -4.74
CA SER A 482 -34.15 25.09 -3.56
C SER A 482 -33.54 23.68 -3.59
N ILE A 483 -32.36 23.49 -3.01
CA ILE A 483 -31.68 22.18 -3.06
C ILE A 483 -32.51 21.05 -2.42
N ALA A 484 -33.26 21.36 -1.35
CA ALA A 484 -34.13 20.41 -0.68
C ALA A 484 -35.29 19.97 -1.59
N THR A 485 -35.89 20.92 -2.32
CA THR A 485 -36.95 20.64 -3.31
C THR A 485 -36.39 19.93 -4.55
N SER A 486 -35.15 20.21 -4.94
CA SER A 486 -34.49 19.52 -6.04
C SER A 486 -34.35 18.02 -5.77
N PHE A 487 -34.05 17.61 -4.53
CA PHE A 487 -34.04 16.18 -4.16
C PHE A 487 -35.43 15.52 -4.24
N ASP A 488 -36.50 16.24 -3.91
CA ASP A 488 -37.87 15.73 -4.06
C ASP A 488 -38.25 15.50 -5.53
N ARG A 489 -37.81 16.38 -6.45
CA ARG A 489 -38.04 16.20 -7.89
C ARG A 489 -37.15 15.12 -8.49
N VAL A 490 -35.89 15.03 -8.06
CA VAL A 490 -34.95 14.05 -8.60
C VAL A 490 -35.33 12.63 -8.21
N ARG A 491 -35.92 12.38 -7.04
CA ARG A 491 -36.38 11.04 -6.64
C ARG A 491 -37.51 10.48 -7.53
N GLU A 492 -38.26 11.37 -8.19
CA GLU A 492 -39.30 10.98 -9.15
C GLU A 492 -38.71 10.60 -10.52
N SER A 493 -37.41 10.80 -10.70
CA SER A 493 -36.66 10.44 -11.91
C SER A 493 -35.70 9.29 -11.66
N ASP A 494 -35.40 8.51 -12.70
CA ASP A 494 -34.42 7.42 -12.64
C ASP A 494 -32.99 7.98 -12.54
N VAL A 495 -32.35 7.72 -11.39
CA VAL A 495 -30.94 8.02 -11.08
C VAL A 495 -30.14 6.71 -10.96
N GLY A 496 -30.71 5.58 -11.38
CA GLY A 496 -30.11 4.27 -11.41
C GLY A 496 -29.69 3.76 -10.03
N ALA A 497 -28.41 3.49 -9.83
CA ALA A 497 -27.92 2.87 -8.60
C ALA A 497 -28.10 3.75 -7.35
N LEU A 498 -28.31 5.06 -7.52
CA LEU A 498 -28.45 6.01 -6.42
C LEU A 498 -29.90 6.22 -5.95
N ASP A 499 -30.91 5.62 -6.61
CA ASP A 499 -32.33 5.82 -6.27
C ASP A 499 -32.61 5.60 -4.78
N ASP A 500 -32.16 4.46 -4.23
CA ASP A 500 -32.31 4.12 -2.81
C ASP A 500 -31.67 5.15 -1.87
N GLU A 501 -30.55 5.74 -2.28
CA GLU A 501 -29.83 6.73 -1.46
C GLU A 501 -30.45 8.13 -1.59
N VAL A 502 -30.93 8.51 -2.78
CA VAL A 502 -31.71 9.74 -3.00
C VAL A 502 -32.99 9.71 -2.16
N ASP A 503 -33.70 8.58 -2.16
CA ASP A 503 -34.89 8.38 -1.33
C ASP A 503 -34.59 8.48 0.17
N ARG A 504 -33.43 7.98 0.61
CA ARG A 504 -32.99 8.13 2.01
C ARG A 504 -32.67 9.58 2.34
N ILE A 505 -31.97 10.30 1.45
CA ILE A 505 -31.65 11.72 1.64
C ILE A 505 -32.94 12.53 1.75
N TRP A 506 -33.92 12.30 0.86
CA TRP A 506 -35.22 12.95 0.93
C TRP A 506 -35.98 12.61 2.21
N ARG A 507 -36.04 11.33 2.60
CA ARG A 507 -36.69 10.89 3.85
C ARG A 507 -36.07 11.54 5.08
N ASP A 508 -34.74 11.65 5.10
CA ASP A 508 -33.99 12.33 6.15
C ASP A 508 -34.39 13.81 6.25
N MET A 509 -34.49 14.52 5.12
CA MET A 509 -34.92 15.91 5.09
C MET A 509 -36.39 16.08 5.49
N ARG A 510 -37.27 15.21 5.01
CA ARG A 510 -38.70 15.19 5.36
C ARG A 510 -38.94 14.98 6.85
N TRP A 511 -38.05 14.25 7.53
CA TRP A 511 -38.06 14.07 8.99
C TRP A 511 -37.35 15.19 9.76
N GLY A 512 -37.00 16.30 9.11
CA GLY A 512 -36.47 17.50 9.76
C GLY A 512 -34.94 17.61 9.80
N SER A 513 -34.21 16.73 9.09
CA SER A 513 -32.77 16.91 8.91
C SER A 513 -32.47 18.07 7.94
N THR A 514 -31.36 18.77 8.15
CA THR A 514 -30.82 19.67 7.12
C THR A 514 -30.31 18.85 5.92
N ALA A 515 -30.35 19.45 4.72
CA ALA A 515 -29.78 18.85 3.50
C ALA A 515 -28.30 18.49 3.71
N GLU A 516 -27.56 19.38 4.37
CA GLU A 516 -26.17 19.15 4.78
C GLU A 516 -26.01 17.87 5.61
N ARG A 517 -26.78 17.71 6.70
CA ARG A 517 -26.71 16.51 7.55
C ARG A 517 -27.16 15.25 6.82
N ALA A 518 -28.11 15.35 5.90
CA ALA A 518 -28.56 14.21 5.09
C ALA A 518 -27.45 13.76 4.11
N LEU A 519 -26.76 14.71 3.47
CA LEU A 519 -25.61 14.44 2.60
C LEU A 519 -24.42 13.88 3.37
N LEU A 520 -24.09 14.41 4.55
CA LEU A 520 -23.06 13.84 5.42
C LEU A 520 -23.42 12.41 5.84
N ARG A 521 -24.69 12.12 6.14
CA ARG A 521 -25.12 10.74 6.42
C ARG A 521 -24.98 9.84 5.19
N PHE A 522 -25.30 10.32 4.00
CA PHE A 522 -25.06 9.61 2.74
C PHE A 522 -23.57 9.29 2.53
N GLU A 523 -22.69 10.27 2.74
CA GLU A 523 -21.23 10.07 2.73
C GLU A 523 -20.82 8.96 3.70
N THR A 524 -21.27 9.01 4.96
CA THR A 524 -20.88 8.01 5.97
C THR A 524 -21.36 6.58 5.65
N ARG A 525 -22.36 6.40 4.78
CA ARG A 525 -22.88 5.10 4.35
C ARG A 525 -22.11 4.53 3.15
N VAL A 526 -21.81 5.36 2.15
CA VAL A 526 -21.16 4.89 0.91
C VAL A 526 -19.64 4.94 1.00
N ARG A 527 -19.09 5.97 1.68
CA ARG A 527 -17.66 6.14 2.01
C ARG A 527 -16.71 6.01 0.83
N THR A 528 -17.12 6.47 -0.36
CA THR A 528 -16.17 6.54 -1.47
C THR A 528 -15.49 7.91 -1.53
N PRO A 529 -14.24 7.97 -2.03
CA PRO A 529 -13.52 9.22 -2.21
C PRO A 529 -14.27 10.22 -3.10
N SER A 530 -14.92 9.74 -4.16
CA SER A 530 -15.69 10.58 -5.09
C SER A 530 -16.89 11.22 -4.39
N ILE A 531 -17.68 10.42 -3.67
CA ILE A 531 -18.87 10.90 -2.95
C ILE A 531 -18.49 11.85 -1.83
N THR A 532 -17.44 11.54 -1.06
CA THR A 532 -16.94 12.41 0.02
C THR A 532 -16.56 13.79 -0.50
N ARG A 533 -15.84 13.85 -1.63
CA ARG A 533 -15.45 15.11 -2.28
C ARG A 533 -16.66 15.93 -2.72
N VAL A 534 -17.60 15.30 -3.41
CA VAL A 534 -18.81 15.94 -3.93
C VAL A 534 -19.69 16.43 -2.79
N VAL A 535 -19.94 15.59 -1.79
CA VAL A 535 -20.71 15.98 -0.60
C VAL A 535 -20.06 17.18 0.08
N THR A 536 -18.74 17.15 0.30
CA THR A 536 -17.99 18.27 0.89
C THR A 536 -18.13 19.55 0.06
N LEU A 537 -18.05 19.45 -1.27
CA LEU A 537 -18.23 20.62 -2.14
C LEU A 537 -19.63 21.21 -2.02
N ILE A 538 -20.65 20.36 -2.06
CA ILE A 538 -22.05 20.79 -1.97
C ILE A 538 -22.34 21.39 -0.60
N THR A 539 -21.90 20.76 0.49
CA THR A 539 -22.16 21.27 1.85
C THR A 539 -21.51 22.63 2.09
N ASN A 540 -20.27 22.81 1.65
CA ASN A 540 -19.59 24.08 1.82
C ASN A 540 -20.15 25.17 0.87
N ALA A 541 -20.54 24.81 -0.34
CA ALA A 541 -21.19 25.74 -1.26
C ALA A 541 -22.55 26.20 -0.73
N MET A 542 -23.37 25.29 -0.19
CA MET A 542 -24.66 25.61 0.44
C MET A 542 -24.52 26.58 1.62
N ASN A 543 -23.41 26.50 2.36
CA ASN A 543 -23.15 27.38 3.50
C ASN A 543 -22.73 28.80 3.07
N ALA A 544 -22.21 28.96 1.84
CA ALA A 544 -21.78 30.26 1.31
C ALA A 544 -22.82 30.96 0.43
N SER A 545 -23.58 30.22 -0.38
CA SER A 545 -24.49 30.79 -1.37
C SER A 545 -25.72 29.91 -1.59
N ASN A 546 -26.83 30.54 -1.99
CA ASN A 546 -28.05 29.86 -2.42
C ASN A 546 -28.01 29.46 -3.92
N GLU A 547 -27.06 29.99 -4.70
CA GLU A 547 -26.86 29.70 -6.13
C GLU A 547 -25.73 28.69 -6.32
N ILE A 548 -26.02 27.42 -6.00
CA ILE A 548 -25.03 26.33 -6.06
C ILE A 548 -25.03 25.58 -7.39
N GLY A 549 -25.93 25.92 -8.32
CA GLY A 549 -26.05 25.33 -9.65
C GLY A 549 -24.71 25.23 -10.41
N PRO A 550 -23.97 26.35 -10.58
CA PRO A 550 -22.64 26.32 -11.21
C PRO A 550 -21.65 25.41 -10.49
N VAL A 551 -21.71 25.34 -9.15
CA VAL A 551 -20.85 24.48 -8.33
C VAL A 551 -21.16 23.00 -8.59
N LEU A 552 -22.45 22.64 -8.61
CA LEU A 552 -22.93 21.29 -8.92
C LEU A 552 -22.57 20.88 -10.35
N ARG A 553 -22.63 21.80 -11.32
CA ARG A 553 -22.21 21.57 -12.71
C ARG A 553 -20.73 21.22 -12.80
N ILE A 554 -19.86 22.01 -12.18
CA ILE A 554 -18.42 21.75 -12.14
C ILE A 554 -18.13 20.42 -11.43
N ALA A 555 -18.87 20.10 -10.38
CA ALA A 555 -18.77 18.81 -9.68
C ALA A 555 -19.18 17.62 -10.58
N ALA A 556 -20.24 17.80 -11.39
CA ALA A 556 -20.72 16.80 -12.34
C ALA A 556 -19.70 16.56 -13.46
N ASP A 557 -19.15 17.64 -14.04
CA ASP A 557 -18.12 17.56 -15.07
C ASP A 557 -16.86 16.89 -14.54
N GLN A 558 -16.41 17.25 -13.34
CA GLN A 558 -15.27 16.59 -12.69
C GLN A 558 -15.53 15.11 -12.45
N ALA A 559 -16.70 14.74 -11.93
CA ALA A 559 -17.06 13.34 -11.69
C ALA A 559 -17.13 12.54 -13.00
N ARG A 560 -17.63 13.15 -14.08
CA ARG A 560 -17.70 12.55 -15.42
C ARG A 560 -16.29 12.31 -15.99
N SER A 561 -15.41 13.30 -15.92
CA SER A 561 -14.00 13.15 -16.35
C SER A 561 -13.27 12.08 -15.54
N ASP A 562 -13.43 12.06 -14.21
CA ASP A 562 -12.86 11.01 -13.33
C ASP A 562 -13.32 9.60 -13.78
N ILE A 563 -14.59 9.44 -14.14
CA ILE A 563 -15.14 8.15 -14.61
C ILE A 563 -14.63 7.79 -16.01
N GLN A 564 -14.58 8.75 -16.93
CA GLN A 564 -14.08 8.54 -18.29
C GLN A 564 -12.62 8.09 -18.28
N LEU A 565 -11.77 8.78 -17.51
CA LEU A 565 -10.37 8.42 -17.29
C LEU A 565 -10.24 7.02 -16.71
N ARG A 566 -11.04 6.67 -15.69
CA ARG A 566 -11.03 5.32 -15.11
C ARG A 566 -11.45 4.25 -16.11
N ARG A 567 -12.42 4.56 -16.98
CA ARG A 567 -12.90 3.64 -18.02
C ARG A 567 -11.83 3.39 -19.07
N GLN A 568 -11.18 4.44 -19.58
CA GLN A 568 -10.04 4.33 -20.51
C GLN A 568 -8.94 3.46 -19.90
N ARG A 569 -8.52 3.77 -18.67
CA ARG A 569 -7.53 2.98 -17.93
C ARG A 569 -7.94 1.50 -17.82
N THR A 570 -9.18 1.22 -17.45
CA THR A 570 -9.65 -0.17 -17.30
C THR A 570 -9.66 -0.91 -18.64
N GLN A 571 -9.99 -0.23 -19.74
CA GLN A 571 -10.01 -0.82 -21.09
C GLN A 571 -8.61 -1.14 -21.60
N GLU A 572 -7.66 -0.22 -21.43
CA GLU A 572 -6.26 -0.48 -21.82
C GLU A 572 -5.63 -1.56 -20.94
N MET A 573 -5.81 -1.46 -19.62
CA MET A 573 -5.28 -2.46 -18.70
C MET A 573 -5.92 -3.85 -18.89
N PHE A 574 -7.16 -3.94 -19.36
CA PHE A 574 -7.80 -5.22 -19.68
C PHE A 574 -7.01 -6.02 -20.70
N THR A 575 -6.49 -5.37 -21.75
CA THR A 575 -5.65 -6.02 -22.76
C THR A 575 -4.41 -6.62 -22.13
N TYR A 576 -3.74 -5.93 -21.19
CA TYR A 576 -2.56 -6.47 -20.51
C TYR A 576 -2.88 -7.61 -19.56
N VAL A 577 -4.02 -7.57 -18.86
CA VAL A 577 -4.51 -8.71 -18.08
C VAL A 577 -4.68 -9.93 -19.00
N VAL A 578 -5.29 -9.76 -20.17
CA VAL A 578 -5.44 -10.86 -21.15
C VAL A 578 -4.09 -11.43 -21.57
N VAL A 579 -3.10 -10.59 -21.87
CA VAL A 579 -1.74 -11.06 -22.22
C VAL A 579 -1.15 -11.89 -21.07
N VAL A 580 -1.23 -11.42 -19.82
CA VAL A 580 -0.73 -12.18 -18.65
C VAL A 580 -1.42 -13.54 -18.53
N TYR A 581 -2.74 -13.62 -18.76
CA TYR A 581 -3.47 -14.88 -18.77
C TYR A 581 -3.02 -15.83 -19.88
N VAL A 582 -2.80 -15.32 -21.09
CA VAL A 582 -2.32 -16.13 -22.22
C VAL A 582 -0.92 -16.65 -21.94
N SER A 583 -0.01 -15.81 -21.44
CA SER A 583 1.36 -16.22 -21.11
C SER A 583 1.40 -17.24 -19.97
N PHE A 584 0.54 -17.07 -18.96
CA PHE A 584 0.35 -18.07 -17.91
C PHE A 584 -0.20 -19.39 -18.46
N LEU A 585 -1.16 -19.36 -19.39
CA LEU A 585 -1.69 -20.58 -20.00
C LEU A 585 -0.61 -21.30 -20.81
N VAL A 586 0.19 -20.57 -21.60
CA VAL A 586 1.34 -21.13 -22.33
C VAL A 586 2.33 -21.75 -21.35
N PHE A 587 2.63 -21.06 -20.24
CA PHE A 587 3.48 -21.58 -19.17
C PHE A 587 2.96 -22.91 -18.61
N LEU A 588 1.67 -22.95 -18.28
CA LEU A 588 1.01 -24.14 -17.74
C LEU A 588 1.01 -25.29 -18.75
N VAL A 589 0.74 -25.02 -20.03
CA VAL A 589 0.80 -26.03 -21.10
C VAL A 589 2.20 -26.60 -21.25
N VAL A 590 3.25 -25.76 -21.20
CA VAL A 590 4.63 -26.23 -21.27
C VAL A 590 4.95 -27.09 -20.05
N ILE A 591 4.62 -26.66 -18.84
CA ILE A 591 4.86 -27.47 -17.63
C ILE A 591 4.12 -28.80 -17.70
N ALA A 592 2.84 -28.80 -18.08
CA ALA A 592 2.07 -30.03 -18.24
C ALA A 592 2.68 -30.95 -19.31
N ALA A 593 3.19 -30.39 -20.42
CA ALA A 593 3.90 -31.17 -21.43
C ALA A 593 5.21 -31.77 -20.88
N LEU A 594 5.99 -31.01 -20.09
CA LEU A 594 7.20 -31.53 -19.45
C LEU A 594 6.85 -32.66 -18.47
N GLU A 595 5.79 -32.50 -17.69
CA GLU A 595 5.37 -33.45 -16.67
C GLU A 595 4.76 -34.74 -17.25
N TYR A 596 3.92 -34.64 -18.28
CA TYR A 596 3.16 -35.76 -18.82
C TYR A 596 3.76 -36.41 -20.06
N VAL A 597 4.52 -35.67 -20.84
CA VAL A 597 5.14 -36.20 -22.07
C VAL A 597 6.61 -36.50 -21.82
N LEU A 598 7.37 -35.55 -21.28
CA LEU A 598 8.83 -35.68 -21.24
C LEU A 598 9.33 -36.55 -20.08
N ILE A 599 8.90 -36.30 -18.83
CA ILE A 599 9.38 -37.08 -17.67
C ILE A 599 9.04 -38.58 -17.75
N PRO A 600 7.82 -39.00 -18.18
CA PRO A 600 7.49 -40.43 -18.27
C PRO A 600 8.24 -41.14 -19.41
N SER A 601 8.72 -40.40 -20.41
CA SER A 601 9.49 -40.95 -21.54
C SER A 601 10.94 -41.33 -21.17
N LEU A 602 11.39 -40.96 -19.96
CA LEU A 602 12.71 -41.31 -19.48
C LEU A 602 12.79 -42.83 -19.23
N PRO A 603 13.85 -43.52 -19.69
CA PRO A 603 14.04 -44.94 -19.40
C PRO A 603 14.16 -45.19 -17.90
N ASP A 604 13.54 -46.25 -17.39
CA ASP A 604 13.74 -46.67 -15.99
C ASP A 604 15.06 -47.42 -15.89
N VAL A 605 16.14 -46.67 -15.68
CA VAL A 605 17.48 -47.26 -15.52
C VAL A 605 17.59 -48.13 -14.27
N SER A 606 16.70 -47.91 -13.29
CA SER A 606 16.50 -48.77 -12.12
C SER A 606 15.99 -50.18 -12.48
N ALA A 607 15.22 -50.32 -13.57
CA ALA A 607 14.64 -51.59 -14.03
C ALA A 607 15.60 -52.41 -14.92
N LEU A 608 16.71 -51.82 -15.38
CA LEU A 608 17.68 -52.50 -16.26
C LEU A 608 18.61 -53.48 -15.51
N GLY A 609 18.57 -53.51 -14.17
CA GLY A 609 19.28 -54.47 -13.34
C GLY A 609 20.81 -54.36 -13.37
N GLU A 610 21.47 -54.92 -12.35
CA GLU A 610 22.93 -54.91 -12.12
C GLU A 610 23.82 -55.39 -13.29
N ARG A 611 23.25 -55.87 -14.41
CA ARG A 611 24.01 -56.38 -15.56
C ARG A 611 24.51 -55.32 -16.55
N ALA A 612 24.22 -54.04 -16.31
CA ALA A 612 24.70 -52.93 -17.15
C ALA A 612 25.97 -52.24 -16.63
N SER A 613 26.79 -52.91 -15.80
CA SER A 613 28.08 -52.39 -15.33
C SER A 613 29.20 -52.41 -16.40
N ALA A 614 28.86 -52.57 -17.68
CA ALA A 614 29.82 -52.54 -18.79
C ALA A 614 29.39 -51.49 -19.82
N THR A 615 29.83 -50.26 -19.58
CA THR A 615 29.82 -49.11 -20.50
C THR A 615 28.43 -48.51 -20.77
N PRO A 616 28.16 -47.25 -20.37
CA PRO A 616 26.91 -46.58 -20.68
C PRO A 616 26.84 -46.28 -22.19
N ILE A 617 26.31 -47.21 -22.97
CA ILE A 617 25.90 -46.93 -24.35
C ILE A 617 24.51 -46.28 -24.27
N GLY A 618 24.52 -44.96 -24.14
CA GLY A 618 23.35 -44.09 -24.00
C GLY A 618 23.42 -43.28 -22.71
N GLY A 619 24.07 -42.11 -22.74
CA GLY A 619 24.37 -41.27 -21.58
C GLY A 619 23.15 -40.59 -20.94
N PHE A 620 22.22 -41.35 -20.37
CA PHE A 620 21.17 -40.86 -19.49
C PHE A 620 21.54 -41.20 -18.04
N ALA A 621 21.53 -40.19 -17.17
CA ALA A 621 21.76 -40.36 -15.73
C ALA A 621 20.55 -41.02 -15.04
N ASP A 622 20.75 -41.57 -13.84
CA ASP A 622 19.65 -41.95 -12.94
C ASP A 622 19.00 -40.67 -12.40
N VAL A 623 17.73 -40.44 -12.77
CA VAL A 623 17.01 -39.18 -12.50
C VAL A 623 15.79 -39.47 -11.63
N ASP A 624 15.72 -38.82 -10.47
CA ASP A 624 14.59 -38.87 -9.55
C ASP A 624 13.36 -38.15 -10.14
N ARG A 625 12.52 -38.91 -10.86
CA ARG A 625 11.35 -38.38 -11.57
C ARG A 625 10.34 -37.71 -10.64
N ASP A 626 10.16 -38.23 -9.44
CA ASP A 626 9.19 -37.71 -8.49
C ASP A 626 9.64 -36.36 -7.92
N ALA A 627 10.95 -36.19 -7.69
CA ALA A 627 11.49 -34.89 -7.29
C ALA A 627 11.37 -33.81 -8.37
N TYR A 628 11.53 -34.15 -9.66
CA TYR A 628 11.31 -33.22 -10.77
C TYR A 628 9.83 -32.87 -10.93
N ARG A 629 8.92 -33.86 -10.86
CA ARG A 629 7.46 -33.63 -10.88
C ARG A 629 7.03 -32.70 -9.76
N LEU A 630 7.46 -32.96 -8.53
CA LEU A 630 7.15 -32.10 -7.39
C LEU A 630 7.67 -30.66 -7.58
N ALA A 631 8.89 -30.49 -8.10
CA ALA A 631 9.44 -29.16 -8.37
C ALA A 631 8.64 -28.39 -9.44
N PHE A 632 8.20 -29.07 -10.51
CA PHE A 632 7.37 -28.44 -11.54
C PHE A 632 5.95 -28.15 -11.07
N PHE A 633 5.35 -29.03 -10.27
CA PHE A 633 4.07 -28.79 -9.62
C PHE A 633 4.11 -27.52 -8.75
N HIS A 634 5.10 -27.40 -7.87
CA HIS A 634 5.29 -26.19 -7.06
C HIS A 634 5.58 -24.95 -7.90
N THR A 635 6.37 -25.09 -8.97
CA THR A 635 6.63 -24.00 -9.90
C THR A 635 5.34 -23.49 -10.55
N GLY A 636 4.47 -24.39 -10.99
CA GLY A 636 3.16 -24.06 -11.55
C GLY A 636 2.27 -23.32 -10.57
N LEU A 637 2.20 -23.78 -9.32
CA LEU A 637 1.38 -23.15 -8.27
C LEU A 637 1.89 -21.77 -7.87
N ILE A 638 3.21 -21.65 -7.67
CA ILE A 638 3.86 -20.37 -7.34
C ILE A 638 3.61 -19.37 -8.47
N GLN A 639 3.83 -19.79 -9.72
CA GLN A 639 3.62 -18.93 -10.88
C GLN A 639 2.16 -18.52 -11.02
N ALA A 640 1.19 -19.44 -10.79
CA ALA A 640 -0.24 -19.14 -10.84
C ALA A 640 -0.66 -18.10 -9.80
N GLY A 641 -0.20 -18.27 -8.56
CA GLY A 641 -0.49 -17.34 -7.47
C GLY A 641 0.08 -15.95 -7.75
N LEU A 642 1.37 -15.87 -8.07
CA LEU A 642 2.05 -14.59 -8.27
C LEU A 642 1.66 -13.89 -9.58
N SER A 643 1.53 -14.63 -10.69
CA SER A 643 1.03 -14.08 -11.96
C SER A 643 -0.39 -13.56 -11.83
N GLY A 644 -1.23 -14.24 -11.04
CA GLY A 644 -2.58 -13.76 -10.73
C GLY A 644 -2.57 -12.44 -9.95
N LEU A 645 -1.68 -12.30 -8.97
CA LEU A 645 -1.49 -11.03 -8.27
C LEU A 645 -1.04 -9.92 -9.23
N VAL A 646 -0.04 -10.20 -10.07
CA VAL A 646 0.45 -9.27 -11.10
C VAL A 646 -0.69 -8.84 -12.03
N ALA A 647 -1.49 -9.78 -12.52
CA ALA A 647 -2.64 -9.51 -13.39
C ALA A 647 -3.64 -8.54 -12.74
N GLY A 648 -3.96 -8.70 -11.46
CA GLY A 648 -4.89 -7.78 -10.81
C GLY A 648 -4.30 -6.44 -10.42
N VAL A 649 -3.01 -6.35 -10.08
CA VAL A 649 -2.39 -5.04 -9.88
C VAL A 649 -2.31 -4.29 -11.21
N MET A 650 -2.09 -4.98 -12.34
CA MET A 650 -2.26 -4.38 -13.68
C MET A 650 -3.69 -3.90 -13.91
N GLY A 651 -4.69 -4.78 -13.76
CA GLY A 651 -6.08 -4.42 -14.07
C GLY A 651 -6.73 -3.40 -13.12
N GLY A 652 -6.37 -3.44 -11.83
CA GLY A 652 -7.07 -2.72 -10.77
C GLY A 652 -6.21 -1.76 -9.95
N GLY A 653 -4.88 -1.86 -10.06
CA GLY A 653 -3.92 -1.03 -9.32
C GLY A 653 -3.65 -1.49 -7.90
N ALA A 654 -4.36 -2.51 -7.39
CA ALA A 654 -4.28 -2.98 -6.01
C ALA A 654 -4.04 -4.49 -5.91
N ILE A 655 -3.43 -4.95 -4.81
CA ILE A 655 -3.10 -6.37 -4.63
C ILE A 655 -4.38 -7.17 -4.40
N GLU A 656 -5.34 -6.55 -3.72
CA GLU A 656 -6.68 -7.08 -3.46
C GLU A 656 -7.42 -7.42 -4.76
N ASP A 657 -7.17 -6.65 -5.83
CA ASP A 657 -7.72 -6.90 -7.16
C ASP A 657 -7.08 -8.13 -7.84
N GLY A 658 -5.86 -8.49 -7.43
CA GLY A 658 -5.12 -9.69 -7.84
C GLY A 658 -5.68 -10.98 -7.28
N LEU A 659 -6.36 -10.95 -6.12
CA LEU A 659 -6.81 -12.16 -5.45
C LEU A 659 -7.81 -12.96 -6.28
N LYS A 660 -8.69 -12.31 -7.04
CA LYS A 660 -9.61 -13.03 -7.95
C LYS A 660 -8.85 -13.74 -9.07
N HIS A 661 -7.82 -13.11 -9.62
CA HIS A 661 -7.03 -13.68 -10.71
C HIS A 661 -6.13 -14.81 -10.20
N ALA A 662 -5.52 -14.63 -9.03
CA ALA A 662 -4.77 -15.67 -8.34
C ALA A 662 -5.65 -16.89 -8.02
N ALA A 663 -6.87 -16.69 -7.50
CA ALA A 663 -7.79 -17.80 -7.25
C ALA A 663 -8.17 -18.56 -8.54
N ILE A 664 -8.46 -17.85 -9.64
CA ILE A 664 -8.78 -18.45 -10.93
C ILE A 664 -7.58 -19.24 -11.48
N MET A 665 -6.39 -18.62 -11.52
CA MET A 665 -5.17 -19.26 -12.04
C MET A 665 -4.75 -20.46 -11.18
N LEU A 666 -4.77 -20.35 -9.85
CA LEU A 666 -4.49 -21.47 -8.94
C LEU A 666 -5.49 -22.61 -9.15
N SER A 667 -6.78 -22.30 -9.33
CA SER A 667 -7.80 -23.32 -9.61
C SER A 667 -7.54 -24.02 -10.94
N ILE A 668 -7.18 -23.28 -11.99
CA ILE A 668 -6.84 -23.86 -13.30
C ILE A 668 -5.59 -24.73 -13.19
N THR A 669 -4.51 -24.26 -12.57
CA THR A 669 -3.29 -25.05 -12.36
C THR A 669 -3.57 -26.30 -11.56
N TYR A 670 -4.32 -26.19 -10.46
CA TYR A 670 -4.65 -27.33 -9.62
C TYR A 670 -5.41 -28.40 -10.41
N VAL A 671 -6.46 -28.01 -11.14
CA VAL A 671 -7.24 -28.93 -11.97
C VAL A 671 -6.37 -29.55 -13.07
N VAL A 672 -5.55 -28.76 -13.77
CA VAL A 672 -4.72 -29.27 -14.86
C VAL A 672 -3.65 -30.25 -14.38
N LEU A 673 -3.05 -29.99 -13.22
CA LEU A 673 -1.96 -30.82 -12.69
C LEU A 673 -2.43 -32.04 -11.88
N THR A 674 -3.67 -32.03 -11.37
CA THR A 674 -4.22 -33.17 -10.60
C THR A 674 -5.17 -34.06 -11.38
N VAL A 675 -5.90 -33.52 -12.38
CA VAL A 675 -6.84 -34.33 -13.17
C VAL A 675 -6.15 -35.03 -14.34
N PHE A 676 -5.07 -34.45 -14.87
CA PHE A 676 -4.33 -35.02 -16.00
C PHE A 676 -3.02 -35.72 -15.61
N GLY A 677 -2.67 -35.73 -14.31
CA GLY A 677 -1.45 -36.30 -13.75
C GLY A 677 -1.73 -37.41 -12.77
#